data_AF-A0A921L9W7-F1
#
_entry.id   AF-A0A921L9W7-F1
#
_cell.length_a   1.000
_cell.length_b   1.000
_cell.length_c   1.000
_cell.angle_alpha   90.00
_cell.angle_beta   90.00
_cell.angle_gamma   90.00
#
_symmetry.space_group_name_H-M   'P 1'
#
loop_
_entity.id
_entity.type
_entity.pdbx_description
1 polymer ?
#
loop_
_entity_poly.entity_id
_entity_poly.type
_entity_poly.pdbx_seq_one_letter_code
_entity_poly.pdbx_strand_id
1 'polypeptide(L)'
;KDVLPFKEFLTFVKALKASFEGIAQVNFEIKTTQAQLRQKDITDYWNYVLNDCTVESPMVLDKISQTPPHMENGQVFLDVSNSFMADIVDGKLVNGLQSEYSSLGFPDFRIRANIDESKNQEKEAAMKAMNVEKNKQFQAKAKEVSEKKAAKPVNVSKVGRKIPDDQEITQMVDIVEEERNKVVEGYVFDIDVRKLKSGRSLLILKVTDYTSSFSIKKFSNGEDDENFFNSLDKGAWIRVRGSVQEDNFSRELVIMANDINVIKHQPRADTAEDDNKRIELHAHTNMSQMDAIPSATDLIKRASDWGQKGIAITDHHALQAFPEAFSAGKKFGVKIAYGVEIDLVDEGNPIAYNLRDQKLAGSEYVIFDTETTGLSAVYDSIIEIGATKMKDGEVIDRFDKFINPGHPLSEVTTNLTSITTEMVENEPDESVIVGEFMDFIGDDILVGHNVTFDMGFMNAALTRMGRERLSMPVIDTLEMSRTLHSEYRNHKLDSLAKRYNIVLEHHHRADSDAETTGYLMYKLFEELEDKFGTDNVSQLNDHIGGEEAYKQARPSHAILLAKTQAGLKNMFKIVSYSMTQYYYRTARVPRRLLNKYREGIIVGSACENGEVFTSMMQKGYDDTRELAQYYDYLEVMPKTLYQHLIDIKIIKDETALEEILKNIVKLGKELNKPVVATGDVHYLDPHDKVYRDIVIKAVKSNALARRPELPDVQFRTTNEMFDEFSYMDSQTQQEIIIDNPKKIMDSIDEVSPVKDKLYTPKMEGAEDEIRNLTLNKAHELYGDPLPEIVQERMDKELKSIIGNGFSVIYLISQRLVYKSNKDGYLVGSRGSVGSSFVATMTGITEVNPLPPHYRCPKCKYSEFFTKGEVGSGYDLPDKKCPKCGADLKKDGQDIPFETFLGFKGDKVPDIDLNFSGDYQPVAHNYTKVLFGEDHVFRAGTIGTIADRTAFGYVKNYEELTDQNLRNAEEERLAMGSTGVKRTTGQHPAGIIVVPDYMDIFDFTPIQYPADDQNAAWKTTHFDFHSIHDNILKLDILGHDDPTMIRMLQDLSGIDPKTLPVKDPGVMELFSGTKSLGVTPEQIFSKTGTLGVPEFGTRFVRGMLEKTHPTTFAELLQISGLSHGTDVWLGNGEELIDKGIVTLKEVIGCRDNIMMDLIHYGMDSQMAFQIMEHVRKGRGIPDDWKQAMKDADVPDWYIDSCLKIKYMFPRAHAT
;
A
#
# COMPACT_ATOMS: atom_id res chain seq x y z
N LYS A 1 -34.80 -41.43 -18.92
CA LYS A 1 -35.84 -40.41 -18.62
C LYS A 1 -35.30 -39.43 -17.59
N ASP A 2 -34.79 -39.93 -16.48
CA ASP A 2 -34.13 -39.17 -15.43
C ASP A 2 -32.66 -39.61 -15.30
N VAL A 3 -31.88 -38.96 -14.44
CA VAL A 3 -30.48 -39.34 -14.11
C VAL A 3 -30.44 -40.80 -13.64
N LEU A 4 -29.48 -41.59 -14.12
CA LEU A 4 -29.36 -42.99 -13.74
C LEU A 4 -29.02 -43.12 -12.25
N PRO A 5 -29.61 -44.08 -11.51
CA PRO A 5 -29.11 -44.47 -10.21
C PRO A 5 -27.62 -44.84 -10.29
N PHE A 6 -26.79 -44.29 -9.39
CA PHE A 6 -25.33 -44.42 -9.48
C PHE A 6 -24.82 -45.87 -9.57
N LYS A 7 -25.51 -46.80 -8.90
CA LYS A 7 -25.18 -48.24 -8.96
C LYS A 7 -25.38 -48.84 -10.35
N GLU A 8 -26.42 -48.43 -11.06
CA GLU A 8 -26.74 -48.87 -12.41
C GLU A 8 -25.75 -48.25 -13.41
N PHE A 9 -25.42 -46.98 -13.21
CA PHE A 9 -24.37 -46.28 -13.96
C PHE A 9 -22.99 -46.96 -13.83
N LEU A 10 -22.53 -47.25 -12.61
CA LEU A 10 -21.27 -47.98 -12.43
C LEU A 10 -21.27 -49.36 -13.09
N THR A 11 -22.42 -50.04 -13.10
CA THR A 11 -22.57 -51.33 -13.78
C THR A 11 -22.44 -51.16 -15.29
N PHE A 12 -23.06 -50.12 -15.85
CA PHE A 12 -22.93 -49.75 -17.27
C PHE A 12 -21.48 -49.41 -17.65
N VAL A 13 -20.81 -48.52 -16.91
CA VAL A 13 -19.43 -48.10 -17.19
C VAL A 13 -18.46 -49.28 -17.12
N LYS A 14 -18.59 -50.16 -16.11
CA LYS A 14 -17.76 -51.36 -16.00
C LYS A 14 -17.98 -52.33 -17.17
N ALA A 15 -19.23 -52.56 -17.56
CA ALA A 15 -19.55 -53.43 -18.69
C ALA A 15 -19.05 -52.83 -20.02
N LEU A 16 -19.16 -51.51 -20.19
CA LEU A 16 -18.68 -50.79 -21.36
C LEU A 16 -17.15 -50.88 -21.47
N LYS A 17 -16.42 -50.53 -20.42
CA LYS A 17 -14.94 -50.59 -20.42
C LYS A 17 -14.44 -52.03 -20.68
N ALA A 18 -15.00 -53.03 -19.98
CA ALA A 18 -14.60 -54.43 -20.17
C ALA A 18 -14.89 -54.97 -21.59
N SER A 19 -15.94 -54.47 -22.26
CA SER A 19 -16.29 -54.93 -23.60
C SER A 19 -15.36 -54.37 -24.69
N PHE A 20 -14.70 -53.23 -24.45
CA PHE A 20 -13.90 -52.52 -25.44
C PHE A 20 -12.40 -52.38 -25.08
N GLU A 21 -11.97 -52.86 -23.91
CA GLU A 21 -10.59 -52.75 -23.40
C GLU A 21 -9.51 -53.20 -24.40
N GLY A 22 -9.80 -54.22 -25.22
CA GLY A 22 -8.88 -54.71 -26.27
C GLY A 22 -9.09 -54.13 -27.67
N ILE A 23 -10.03 -53.19 -27.84
CA ILE A 23 -10.46 -52.67 -29.15
C ILE A 23 -10.17 -51.17 -29.27
N ALA A 24 -10.62 -50.37 -28.31
CA ALA A 24 -10.49 -48.91 -28.34
C ALA A 24 -10.71 -48.31 -26.94
N GLN A 25 -10.19 -47.10 -26.72
CA GLN A 25 -10.66 -46.25 -25.64
C GLN A 25 -12.06 -45.71 -25.99
N VAL A 26 -13.00 -45.78 -25.04
CA VAL A 26 -14.41 -45.44 -25.26
C VAL A 26 -14.82 -44.29 -24.36
N ASN A 27 -15.28 -43.20 -24.99
CA ASN A 27 -15.95 -42.07 -24.33
C ASN A 27 -17.46 -42.14 -24.64
N PHE A 28 -18.30 -41.66 -23.73
CA PHE A 28 -19.75 -41.67 -23.90
C PHE A 28 -20.39 -40.43 -23.26
N GLU A 29 -21.61 -40.09 -23.70
CA GLU A 29 -22.43 -39.00 -23.16
C GLU A 29 -23.85 -39.55 -22.90
N ILE A 30 -24.47 -39.22 -21.77
CA ILE A 30 -25.83 -39.64 -21.41
C ILE A 30 -26.75 -38.42 -21.51
N LYS A 31 -27.81 -38.51 -22.32
CA LYS A 31 -28.85 -37.47 -22.41
C LYS A 31 -30.14 -37.92 -21.76
N THR A 32 -30.67 -37.08 -20.86
CA THR A 32 -31.95 -37.31 -20.17
C THR A 32 -33.03 -36.39 -20.75
N THR A 33 -34.30 -36.78 -20.62
CA THR A 33 -35.43 -36.04 -21.21
C THR A 33 -36.29 -35.31 -20.17
N GLN A 34 -36.20 -35.70 -18.90
CA GLN A 34 -36.96 -35.14 -17.77
C GLN A 34 -36.15 -35.25 -16.47
N ALA A 35 -34.85 -34.91 -16.50
CA ALA A 35 -34.02 -35.04 -15.31
C ALA A 35 -34.39 -34.05 -14.22
N GLN A 36 -34.40 -34.53 -12.97
CA GLN A 36 -34.58 -33.70 -11.78
C GLN A 36 -33.29 -33.66 -10.97
N LEU A 37 -32.86 -32.46 -10.58
CA LEU A 37 -31.68 -32.29 -9.73
C LEU A 37 -32.02 -32.70 -8.29
N ARG A 38 -31.37 -33.75 -7.79
CA ARG A 38 -31.56 -34.27 -6.43
C ARG A 38 -30.23 -34.32 -5.69
N GLN A 39 -30.20 -33.86 -4.44
CA GLN A 39 -29.02 -33.87 -3.57
C GLN A 39 -28.31 -35.23 -3.56
N LYS A 40 -29.08 -36.31 -3.43
CA LYS A 40 -28.55 -37.67 -3.35
C LYS A 40 -27.76 -38.06 -4.60
N ASP A 41 -28.26 -37.72 -5.79
CA ASP A 41 -27.60 -38.07 -7.04
C ASP A 41 -26.32 -37.25 -7.22
N ILE A 42 -26.31 -35.98 -6.82
CA ILE A 42 -25.10 -35.14 -6.83
C ILE A 42 -24.01 -35.77 -5.95
N THR A 43 -24.36 -36.13 -4.70
CA THR A 43 -23.42 -36.72 -3.75
C THR A 43 -22.93 -38.10 -4.21
N ASP A 44 -23.82 -38.96 -4.71
CA ASP A 44 -23.47 -40.32 -5.14
C ASP A 44 -22.51 -40.31 -6.34
N TYR A 45 -22.66 -39.35 -7.26
CA TYR A 45 -21.79 -39.20 -8.44
C TYR A 45 -20.51 -38.40 -8.20
N TRP A 46 -20.37 -37.75 -7.04
CA TRP A 46 -19.32 -36.75 -6.78
C TRP A 46 -17.90 -37.29 -7.02
N ASN A 47 -17.57 -38.44 -6.42
CA ASN A 47 -16.25 -39.04 -6.58
C ASN A 47 -15.98 -39.51 -8.01
N TYR A 48 -17.02 -39.83 -8.80
CA TYR A 48 -16.83 -40.18 -10.20
C TYR A 48 -16.48 -38.93 -11.02
N VAL A 49 -17.25 -37.84 -10.82
CA VAL A 49 -17.03 -36.56 -11.49
C VAL A 49 -15.67 -35.95 -11.15
N LEU A 50 -15.23 -36.06 -9.89
CA LEU A 50 -13.92 -35.57 -9.46
C LEU A 50 -12.75 -36.31 -10.13
N ASN A 51 -12.89 -37.61 -10.40
CA ASN A 51 -11.81 -38.42 -10.97
C ASN A 51 -11.61 -38.21 -12.48
N ASP A 52 -12.63 -37.73 -13.19
CA ASP A 52 -12.55 -37.42 -14.63
C ASP A 52 -12.25 -35.93 -14.89
N CYS A 53 -12.37 -35.06 -13.87
CA CYS A 53 -12.01 -33.66 -13.98
C CYS A 53 -10.48 -33.48 -13.92
N THR A 54 -9.90 -32.84 -14.94
CA THR A 54 -8.48 -32.48 -14.96
C THR A 54 -8.22 -31.31 -14.02
N VAL A 55 -7.69 -31.61 -12.83
CA VAL A 55 -7.29 -30.60 -11.83
C VAL A 55 -5.78 -30.67 -11.63
N GLU A 56 -5.10 -29.52 -11.73
CA GLU A 56 -3.64 -29.41 -11.64
C GLU A 56 -3.07 -29.65 -10.22
N SER A 57 -3.92 -29.69 -9.18
CA SER A 57 -3.51 -29.87 -7.78
C SER A 57 -4.17 -31.10 -7.12
N PRO A 58 -3.41 -32.17 -6.83
CA PRO A 58 -3.89 -33.35 -6.11
C PRO A 58 -4.45 -33.07 -4.71
N MET A 59 -3.93 -32.04 -4.01
CA MET A 59 -4.36 -31.70 -2.65
C MET A 59 -5.73 -31.00 -2.63
N VAL A 60 -6.04 -30.18 -3.65
CA VAL A 60 -7.36 -29.57 -3.81
C VAL A 60 -8.42 -30.65 -4.04
N LEU A 61 -8.09 -31.66 -4.86
CA LEU A 61 -8.95 -32.83 -5.08
C LEU A 61 -9.20 -33.61 -3.78
N ASP A 62 -8.17 -33.86 -2.96
CA ASP A 62 -8.34 -34.59 -1.69
C ASP A 62 -9.29 -33.84 -0.73
N LYS A 63 -9.08 -32.53 -0.53
CA LYS A 63 -9.93 -31.70 0.35
C LYS A 63 -11.38 -31.60 -0.13
N ILE A 64 -11.58 -31.47 -1.44
CA ILE A 64 -12.91 -31.35 -2.06
C ILE A 64 -13.62 -32.71 -2.11
N SER A 65 -12.88 -33.83 -2.25
CA SER A 65 -13.44 -35.18 -2.21
C SER A 65 -14.06 -35.52 -0.85
N GLN A 66 -13.52 -34.96 0.23
CA GLN A 66 -13.99 -35.15 1.60
C GLN A 66 -15.24 -34.31 1.91
N THR A 67 -15.60 -33.34 1.06
CA THR A 67 -16.68 -32.38 1.30
C THR A 67 -17.61 -32.33 0.10
N PRO A 68 -18.54 -33.31 -0.06
CA PRO A 68 -19.42 -33.35 -1.20
C PRO A 68 -20.36 -32.13 -1.23
N PRO A 69 -20.68 -31.61 -2.43
CA PRO A 69 -21.54 -30.45 -2.55
C PRO A 69 -22.94 -30.74 -2.03
N HIS A 70 -23.56 -29.72 -1.46
CA HIS A 70 -24.88 -29.78 -0.84
C HIS A 70 -25.86 -28.79 -1.48
N MET A 71 -27.14 -29.07 -1.42
CA MET A 71 -28.20 -28.25 -2.00
C MET A 71 -28.92 -27.46 -0.93
N GLU A 72 -28.99 -26.14 -1.12
CA GLU A 72 -29.79 -25.24 -0.28
C GLU A 72 -30.60 -24.30 -1.18
N ASN A 73 -31.92 -24.20 -0.93
CA ASN A 73 -32.84 -23.34 -1.69
C ASN A 73 -32.79 -23.52 -3.23
N GLY A 74 -32.50 -24.73 -3.71
CA GLY A 74 -32.40 -25.04 -5.14
C GLY A 74 -31.07 -24.64 -5.81
N GLN A 75 -30.09 -24.21 -5.03
CA GLN A 75 -28.71 -23.96 -5.47
C GLN A 75 -27.78 -25.03 -4.90
N VAL A 76 -26.68 -25.32 -5.60
CA VAL A 76 -25.66 -26.29 -5.17
C VAL A 76 -24.48 -25.51 -4.61
N PHE A 77 -24.07 -25.84 -3.40
CA PHE A 77 -22.97 -25.23 -2.67
C PHE A 77 -21.85 -26.23 -2.44
N LEU A 78 -20.62 -25.77 -2.55
CA LEU A 78 -19.42 -26.50 -2.15
C LEU A 78 -18.79 -25.77 -0.97
N ASP A 79 -18.76 -26.42 0.19
CA ASP A 79 -18.18 -25.82 1.39
C ASP A 79 -16.66 -25.78 1.28
N VAL A 80 -16.10 -24.59 1.49
CA VAL A 80 -14.66 -24.32 1.40
C VAL A 80 -14.16 -23.63 2.67
N SER A 81 -12.89 -23.86 2.99
CA SER A 81 -12.31 -23.47 4.29
C SER A 81 -11.95 -21.99 4.44
N ASN A 82 -11.78 -21.24 3.35
CA ASN A 82 -11.43 -19.83 3.36
C ASN A 82 -11.79 -19.16 2.02
N SER A 83 -11.74 -17.83 1.97
CA SER A 83 -12.05 -17.04 0.76
C SER A 83 -11.11 -17.33 -0.41
N PHE A 84 -9.88 -17.76 -0.14
CA PHE A 84 -8.92 -18.13 -1.17
C PHE A 84 -9.29 -19.46 -1.87
N MET A 85 -9.74 -20.46 -1.10
CA MET A 85 -10.31 -21.69 -1.65
C MET A 85 -11.62 -21.41 -2.41
N ALA A 86 -12.40 -20.43 -1.97
CA ALA A 86 -13.56 -19.97 -2.72
C ALA A 86 -13.15 -19.43 -4.11
N ASP A 87 -12.08 -18.64 -4.18
CA ASP A 87 -11.54 -18.12 -5.45
C ASP A 87 -10.88 -19.22 -6.33
N ILE A 88 -10.36 -20.30 -5.75
CA ILE A 88 -9.84 -21.47 -6.50
C ILE A 88 -10.98 -22.30 -7.08
N VAL A 89 -12.04 -22.49 -6.31
CA VAL A 89 -13.24 -23.22 -6.73
C VAL A 89 -14.01 -22.41 -7.79
N ASP A 90 -14.17 -21.10 -7.59
CA ASP A 90 -14.79 -20.21 -8.57
C ASP A 90 -13.86 -19.99 -9.78
N GLY A 91 -14.14 -20.71 -10.87
CA GLY A 91 -13.38 -20.59 -12.11
C GLY A 91 -13.38 -21.87 -12.95
N LYS A 92 -12.20 -22.25 -13.47
CA LYS A 92 -12.03 -23.41 -14.36
C LYS A 92 -12.48 -24.74 -13.73
N LEU A 93 -12.31 -24.90 -12.41
CA LEU A 93 -12.69 -26.11 -11.68
C LEU A 93 -14.20 -26.31 -11.68
N VAL A 94 -14.98 -25.31 -11.25
CA VAL A 94 -16.45 -25.37 -11.29
C VAL A 94 -16.97 -25.58 -12.70
N ASN A 95 -16.40 -24.91 -13.71
CA ASN A 95 -16.79 -25.12 -15.11
C ASN A 95 -16.52 -26.56 -15.58
N GLY A 96 -15.38 -27.14 -15.20
CA GLY A 96 -15.05 -28.54 -15.49
C GLY A 96 -16.00 -29.53 -14.82
N LEU A 97 -16.26 -29.36 -13.52
CA LEU A 97 -17.19 -30.18 -12.75
C LEU A 97 -18.62 -30.11 -13.32
N GLN A 98 -19.09 -28.91 -13.67
CA GLN A 98 -20.41 -28.72 -14.29
C GLN A 98 -20.52 -29.37 -15.66
N SER A 99 -19.48 -29.25 -16.48
CA SER A 99 -19.42 -29.91 -17.79
C SER A 99 -19.52 -31.42 -17.64
N GLU A 100 -18.86 -31.99 -16.63
CA GLU A 100 -18.87 -33.43 -16.36
C GLU A 100 -20.22 -33.92 -15.81
N TYR A 101 -20.86 -33.17 -14.89
CA TYR A 101 -22.23 -33.50 -14.50
C TYR A 101 -23.20 -33.46 -15.69
N SER A 102 -23.01 -32.51 -16.61
CA SER A 102 -23.84 -32.37 -17.80
C SER A 102 -23.66 -33.54 -18.77
N SER A 103 -22.42 -34.04 -18.97
CA SER A 103 -22.12 -35.19 -19.82
C SER A 103 -22.77 -36.49 -19.31
N LEU A 104 -23.04 -36.56 -18.00
CA LEU A 104 -23.69 -37.69 -17.32
C LEU A 104 -25.23 -37.58 -17.27
N GLY A 105 -25.80 -36.55 -17.88
CA GLY A 105 -27.25 -36.38 -18.04
C GLY A 105 -27.96 -35.68 -16.89
N PHE A 106 -27.22 -34.97 -16.03
CA PHE A 106 -27.80 -34.03 -15.07
C PHE A 106 -28.35 -32.78 -15.79
N PRO A 107 -29.37 -32.10 -15.24
CA PRO A 107 -29.82 -30.81 -15.77
C PRO A 107 -28.80 -29.71 -15.44
N ASP A 108 -28.81 -28.58 -16.16
CA ASP A 108 -27.90 -27.47 -15.88
C ASP A 108 -28.06 -26.91 -14.45
N PHE A 109 -26.97 -26.80 -13.70
CA PHE A 109 -26.95 -26.16 -12.38
C PHE A 109 -25.64 -25.41 -12.10
N ARG A 110 -25.68 -24.47 -11.14
CA ARG A 110 -24.50 -23.74 -10.68
C ARG A 110 -24.02 -24.25 -9.33
N ILE A 111 -22.72 -24.54 -9.25
CA ILE A 111 -22.02 -24.80 -7.99
C ILE A 111 -21.47 -23.44 -7.51
N ARG A 112 -21.73 -23.09 -6.25
CA ARG A 112 -21.18 -21.89 -5.60
C ARG A 112 -20.30 -22.30 -4.43
N ALA A 113 -19.16 -21.65 -4.27
CA ALA A 113 -18.37 -21.81 -3.05
C ALA A 113 -19.12 -21.18 -1.86
N ASN A 114 -19.24 -21.92 -0.76
CA ASN A 114 -19.74 -21.42 0.51
C ASN A 114 -18.60 -21.46 1.53
N ILE A 115 -18.26 -20.31 2.12
CA ILE A 115 -17.25 -20.26 3.16
C ILE A 115 -17.94 -20.63 4.46
N ASP A 116 -17.50 -21.70 5.12
CA ASP A 116 -18.03 -22.08 6.44
C ASP A 116 -17.58 -21.05 7.49
N GLU A 117 -18.28 -19.92 7.55
CA GLU A 117 -18.04 -18.80 8.45
C GLU A 117 -18.14 -19.23 9.92
N SER A 118 -18.82 -20.34 10.25
CA SER A 118 -19.03 -20.77 11.62
C SER A 118 -17.74 -21.21 12.32
N LYS A 119 -16.91 -22.02 11.65
CA LYS A 119 -15.59 -22.43 12.16
C LYS A 119 -14.58 -21.28 12.16
N ASN A 120 -14.71 -20.36 11.21
CA ASN A 120 -13.88 -19.17 11.15
C ASN A 120 -14.26 -18.17 12.27
N GLN A 121 -15.56 -18.02 12.57
CA GLN A 121 -16.06 -17.23 13.68
C GLN A 121 -15.74 -17.84 15.04
N GLU A 122 -15.73 -19.16 15.19
CA GLU A 122 -15.28 -19.82 16.43
C GLU A 122 -13.78 -19.62 16.66
N LYS A 123 -12.95 -19.74 15.60
CA LYS A 123 -11.52 -19.41 15.68
C LYS A 123 -11.28 -17.91 15.88
N GLU A 124 -12.06 -17.04 15.25
CA GLU A 124 -12.00 -15.59 15.45
C GLU A 124 -12.48 -15.19 16.84
N ALA A 125 -13.49 -15.85 17.40
CA ALA A 125 -13.98 -15.62 18.76
C ALA A 125 -12.98 -16.15 19.77
N ALA A 126 -12.35 -17.30 19.51
CA ALA A 126 -11.26 -17.83 20.33
C ALA A 126 -10.01 -16.93 20.26
N MET A 127 -9.68 -16.38 19.09
CA MET A 127 -8.54 -15.48 18.89
C MET A 127 -8.81 -14.06 19.40
N LYS A 128 -10.05 -13.55 19.30
CA LYS A 128 -10.50 -12.30 19.93
C LYS A 128 -10.59 -12.46 21.44
N ALA A 129 -11.09 -13.59 21.95
CA ALA A 129 -11.08 -13.90 23.38
C ALA A 129 -9.64 -13.99 23.89
N MET A 130 -8.75 -14.70 23.17
CA MET A 130 -7.32 -14.74 23.46
C MET A 130 -6.71 -13.34 23.42
N ASN A 131 -7.00 -12.49 22.42
CA ASN A 131 -6.43 -11.14 22.33
C ASN A 131 -7.00 -10.19 23.40
N VAL A 132 -8.28 -10.31 23.74
CA VAL A 132 -8.89 -9.55 24.84
C VAL A 132 -8.34 -10.00 26.18
N GLU A 133 -8.09 -11.29 26.35
CA GLU A 133 -7.50 -11.87 27.57
C GLU A 133 -5.99 -11.59 27.65
N LYS A 134 -5.28 -11.60 26.51
CA LYS A 134 -3.89 -11.17 26.36
C LYS A 134 -3.75 -9.67 26.63
N ASN A 135 -4.68 -8.82 26.17
CA ASN A 135 -4.74 -7.40 26.50
C ASN A 135 -5.08 -7.13 27.98
N LYS A 136 -6.03 -7.87 28.57
CA LYS A 136 -6.32 -7.80 30.01
C LYS A 136 -5.11 -8.24 30.86
N GLN A 137 -4.38 -9.26 30.43
CA GLN A 137 -3.13 -9.70 31.07
C GLN A 137 -1.98 -8.72 30.85
N PHE A 138 -1.90 -8.07 29.67
CA PHE A 138 -0.95 -6.99 29.38
C PHE A 138 -1.20 -5.77 30.25
N GLN A 139 -2.47 -5.42 30.49
CA GLN A 139 -2.87 -4.31 31.37
C GLN A 139 -2.62 -4.63 32.85
N ALA A 140 -2.86 -5.87 33.28
CA ALA A 140 -2.50 -6.32 34.63
C ALA A 140 -0.97 -6.28 34.86
N LYS A 141 -0.18 -6.66 33.85
CA LYS A 141 1.29 -6.52 33.84
C LYS A 141 1.78 -5.09 33.83
N ALA A 142 1.18 -4.22 33.03
CA ALA A 142 1.58 -2.82 32.97
C ALA A 142 1.36 -2.13 34.34
N LYS A 143 0.30 -2.51 35.06
CA LYS A 143 0.08 -2.15 36.48
C LYS A 143 1.21 -2.69 37.40
N GLU A 144 1.56 -3.98 37.31
CA GLU A 144 2.64 -4.57 38.15
C GLU A 144 4.05 -4.05 37.83
N VAL A 145 4.35 -3.72 36.56
CA VAL A 145 5.65 -3.20 36.11
C VAL A 145 5.82 -1.73 36.50
N SER A 146 4.73 -0.96 36.52
CA SER A 146 4.71 0.44 36.98
C SER A 146 4.91 0.54 38.49
N GLU A 147 4.35 -0.40 39.27
CA GLU A 147 4.46 -0.40 40.74
C GLU A 147 5.83 -0.89 41.27
N LYS A 148 6.67 -1.54 40.44
CA LYS A 148 7.96 -2.13 40.87
C LYS A 148 9.23 -1.44 40.35
N LYS A 149 9.14 -0.36 39.56
CA LYS A 149 10.29 0.38 39.00
C LYS A 149 11.07 1.25 40.02
N ALA A 150 10.94 0.99 41.33
CA ALA A 150 11.69 1.66 42.39
C ALA A 150 12.85 0.84 42.99
N ALA A 151 13.29 -0.24 42.33
CA ALA A 151 14.47 -1.01 42.74
C ALA A 151 15.54 -1.02 41.63
N LYS A 152 16.80 -0.79 42.01
CA LYS A 152 17.97 -0.80 41.11
C LYS A 152 18.03 -2.11 40.30
N PRO A 153 18.27 -2.09 38.98
CA PRO A 153 18.33 -3.30 38.18
C PRO A 153 19.59 -4.11 38.54
N VAL A 154 19.38 -5.31 39.08
CA VAL A 154 20.41 -6.35 39.07
C VAL A 154 20.43 -6.91 37.65
N ASN A 155 21.52 -6.70 36.93
CA ASN A 155 21.66 -7.13 35.54
C ASN A 155 21.89 -8.65 35.52
N VAL A 156 20.80 -9.42 35.57
CA VAL A 156 20.84 -10.88 35.52
C VAL A 156 20.90 -11.28 34.04
N SER A 157 22.03 -11.82 33.57
CA SER A 157 22.24 -12.16 32.16
C SER A 157 21.85 -13.60 31.79
N LYS A 158 21.34 -14.38 32.74
CA LYS A 158 21.02 -15.79 32.55
C LYS A 158 19.94 -16.30 33.50
N VAL A 159 19.29 -17.38 33.08
CA VAL A 159 18.50 -18.29 33.91
C VAL A 159 19.13 -19.68 33.84
N GLY A 160 19.25 -20.36 34.97
CA GLY A 160 19.86 -21.68 35.06
C GLY A 160 21.41 -21.65 35.02
N ARG A 161 22.01 -22.70 34.45
CA ARG A 161 23.46 -22.89 34.31
C ARG A 161 23.99 -22.17 33.08
N LYS A 162 25.24 -21.69 33.14
CA LYS A 162 25.91 -21.16 31.95
C LYS A 162 26.02 -22.29 30.91
N ILE A 163 25.47 -22.06 29.71
CA ILE A 163 25.73 -22.86 28.53
C ILE A 163 27.13 -22.51 28.00
N PRO A 164 28.05 -23.49 27.79
CA PRO A 164 29.37 -23.25 27.23
C PRO A 164 29.33 -22.55 25.87
N ASP A 165 30.39 -21.81 25.54
CA ASP A 165 30.48 -21.01 24.31
C ASP A 165 30.90 -21.83 23.09
N ASP A 166 31.44 -23.03 23.33
CA ASP A 166 31.88 -24.04 22.37
C ASP A 166 30.86 -25.16 22.15
N GLN A 167 29.67 -25.07 22.75
CA GLN A 167 28.64 -26.08 22.59
C GLN A 167 28.05 -26.05 21.17
N GLU A 168 27.86 -27.22 20.56
CA GLU A 168 27.23 -27.36 19.25
C GLU A 168 25.80 -26.80 19.26
N ILE A 169 25.52 -25.88 18.33
CA ILE A 169 24.22 -25.21 18.18
C ILE A 169 23.46 -25.91 17.06
N THR A 170 22.23 -26.34 17.35
CA THR A 170 21.32 -26.92 16.36
C THR A 170 20.51 -25.81 15.70
N GLN A 171 20.40 -25.82 14.37
CA GLN A 171 19.50 -24.91 13.64
C GLN A 171 18.04 -25.31 13.88
N MET A 172 17.15 -24.33 14.02
CA MET A 172 15.74 -24.56 14.34
C MET A 172 15.00 -25.31 13.23
N VAL A 173 15.39 -25.12 11.96
CA VAL A 173 14.79 -25.85 10.83
C VAL A 173 15.00 -27.37 10.92
N ASP A 174 16.13 -27.81 11.49
CA ASP A 174 16.49 -29.23 11.60
C ASP A 174 15.72 -29.98 12.71
N ILE A 175 14.98 -29.25 13.58
CA ILE A 175 14.29 -29.81 14.73
C ILE A 175 12.85 -30.20 14.35
N VAL A 176 12.66 -31.40 13.80
CA VAL A 176 11.35 -31.87 13.29
C VAL A 176 10.60 -32.85 14.21
N GLU A 177 11.24 -33.34 15.28
CA GLU A 177 10.67 -34.32 16.21
C GLU A 177 11.00 -34.00 17.68
N GLU A 178 10.43 -34.75 18.62
CA GLU A 178 10.74 -34.60 20.04
C GLU A 178 12.17 -35.03 20.37
N GLU A 179 12.88 -34.22 21.14
CA GLU A 179 14.27 -34.46 21.48
C GLU A 179 14.56 -34.10 22.94
N ARG A 180 15.33 -34.94 23.63
CA ARG A 180 15.52 -34.81 25.08
C ARG A 180 16.29 -33.55 25.50
N ASN A 181 17.23 -33.09 24.69
CA ASN A 181 18.08 -31.96 25.04
C ASN A 181 18.76 -31.38 23.80
N LYS A 182 18.44 -30.12 23.48
CA LYS A 182 19.04 -29.37 22.38
C LYS A 182 19.51 -28.00 22.84
N VAL A 183 20.49 -27.47 22.13
CA VAL A 183 20.97 -26.11 22.31
C VAL A 183 20.71 -25.34 21.03
N VAL A 184 19.96 -24.25 21.15
CA VAL A 184 19.59 -23.38 20.04
C VAL A 184 20.02 -21.94 20.38
N GLU A 185 20.26 -21.15 19.34
CA GLU A 185 20.39 -19.70 19.45
C GLU A 185 19.30 -19.03 18.65
N GLY A 186 18.89 -17.84 19.06
CA GLY A 186 18.01 -17.05 18.22
C GLY A 186 17.64 -15.69 18.79
N TYR A 187 17.06 -14.90 17.90
CA TYR A 187 16.50 -13.58 18.12
C TYR A 187 15.11 -13.66 18.75
N VAL A 188 14.90 -12.96 19.86
CA VAL A 188 13.61 -12.91 20.57
C VAL A 188 12.73 -11.82 19.97
N PHE A 189 11.67 -12.22 19.27
CA PHE A 189 10.71 -11.29 18.65
C PHE A 189 9.40 -11.12 19.43
N ASP A 190 9.05 -12.06 20.31
CA ASP A 190 7.93 -11.91 21.25
C ASP A 190 8.25 -12.45 22.66
N ILE A 191 7.67 -11.81 23.68
CA ILE A 191 7.87 -12.14 25.10
C ILE A 191 6.52 -12.04 25.83
N ASP A 192 6.13 -13.11 26.52
CA ASP A 192 4.95 -13.16 27.37
C ASP A 192 5.23 -13.89 28.70
N VAL A 193 5.18 -13.18 29.82
CA VAL A 193 5.33 -13.73 31.19
C VAL A 193 3.98 -13.93 31.91
N ARG A 194 3.47 -15.12 32.16
CA ARG A 194 2.18 -15.31 32.85
C ARG A 194 2.35 -15.75 34.30
N LYS A 195 1.63 -15.13 35.24
CA LYS A 195 1.50 -15.67 36.60
C LYS A 195 0.50 -16.82 36.63
N LEU A 196 0.92 -17.96 37.16
CA LEU A 196 0.07 -19.14 37.31
C LEU A 196 -0.63 -19.14 38.67
N LYS A 197 -1.74 -19.88 38.78
CA LYS A 197 -2.47 -20.08 40.05
C LYS A 197 -1.60 -20.66 41.16
N SER A 198 -0.51 -21.34 40.80
CA SER A 198 0.48 -21.89 41.75
C SER A 198 1.43 -20.83 42.34
N GLY A 199 1.34 -19.57 41.90
CA GLY A 199 2.24 -18.48 42.27
C GLY A 199 3.51 -18.40 41.43
N ARG A 200 3.86 -19.44 40.66
CA ARG A 200 5.01 -19.42 39.73
C ARG A 200 4.71 -18.59 38.49
N SER A 201 5.75 -18.00 37.92
CA SER A 201 5.69 -17.30 36.63
C SER A 201 6.10 -18.23 35.49
N LEU A 202 5.45 -18.11 34.34
CA LEU A 202 5.76 -18.82 33.10
C LEU A 202 6.23 -17.80 32.05
N LEU A 203 7.49 -17.86 31.66
CA LEU A 203 8.02 -17.15 30.50
C LEU A 203 7.69 -17.94 29.23
N ILE A 204 7.13 -17.27 28.24
CA ILE A 204 6.91 -17.75 26.88
C ILE A 204 7.64 -16.79 25.96
N LEU A 205 8.66 -17.27 25.26
CA LEU A 205 9.38 -16.54 24.24
C LEU A 205 8.99 -17.08 22.87
N LYS A 206 9.03 -16.22 21.86
CA LYS A 206 9.08 -16.66 20.47
C LYS A 206 10.41 -16.20 19.89
N VAL A 207 11.12 -17.18 19.34
CA VAL A 207 12.54 -17.04 19.02
C VAL A 207 12.78 -17.61 17.63
N THR A 208 13.55 -16.89 16.83
CA THR A 208 13.91 -17.28 15.46
C THR A 208 15.43 -17.24 15.30
N ASP A 209 16.01 -18.22 14.63
CA ASP A 209 17.38 -18.13 14.08
C ASP A 209 17.37 -17.73 12.60
N TYR A 210 16.19 -17.32 12.11
CA TYR A 210 15.83 -17.02 10.73
C TYR A 210 15.79 -18.21 9.76
N THR A 211 16.21 -19.41 10.18
CA THR A 211 15.95 -20.66 9.45
C THR A 211 14.57 -21.22 9.80
N SER A 212 14.15 -21.06 11.07
CA SER A 212 12.80 -21.34 11.54
C SER A 212 12.56 -20.61 12.88
N SER A 213 11.43 -20.91 13.54
CA SER A 213 11.08 -20.32 14.83
C SER A 213 10.43 -21.32 15.78
N PHE A 214 10.67 -21.10 17.07
CA PHE A 214 10.10 -21.91 18.16
C PHE A 214 9.46 -21.03 19.24
N SER A 215 8.41 -21.58 19.87
CA SER A 215 8.00 -21.11 21.19
C SER A 215 8.88 -21.77 22.26
N ILE A 216 9.51 -20.95 23.09
CA ILE A 216 10.39 -21.38 24.18
C ILE A 216 9.71 -21.06 25.52
N LYS A 217 9.52 -22.06 26.37
CA LYS A 217 8.80 -21.92 27.65
C LYS A 217 9.72 -22.19 28.83
N LYS A 218 9.68 -21.33 29.86
CA LYS A 218 10.42 -21.50 31.13
C LYS A 218 9.53 -21.19 32.33
N PHE A 219 9.36 -22.15 33.22
CA PHE A 219 8.73 -21.91 34.53
C PHE A 219 9.76 -21.35 35.52
N SER A 220 9.39 -20.32 36.29
CA SER A 220 10.25 -19.75 37.33
C SER A 220 10.53 -20.77 38.44
N ASN A 221 11.76 -20.80 38.93
CA ASN A 221 12.17 -21.61 40.09
C ASN A 221 12.42 -20.76 41.35
N GLY A 222 12.18 -19.45 41.30
CA GLY A 222 12.37 -18.49 42.40
C GLY A 222 12.33 -17.05 41.91
N GLU A 223 12.53 -16.08 42.80
CA GLU A 223 12.49 -14.64 42.49
C GLU A 223 13.57 -14.22 41.48
N ASP A 224 14.74 -14.86 41.47
CA ASP A 224 15.81 -14.54 40.52
C ASP A 224 15.41 -14.80 39.06
N ASP A 225 14.69 -15.91 38.79
CA ASP A 225 14.15 -16.20 37.46
C ASP A 225 13.11 -15.14 37.06
N GLU A 226 12.27 -14.68 38.00
CA GLU A 226 11.24 -13.66 37.73
C GLU A 226 11.85 -12.28 37.47
N ASN A 227 12.93 -11.94 38.17
CA ASN A 227 13.70 -10.73 37.91
C ASN A 227 14.34 -10.79 36.51
N PHE A 228 14.88 -11.94 36.10
CA PHE A 228 15.35 -12.14 34.72
C PHE A 228 14.23 -11.97 33.69
N PHE A 229 13.08 -12.61 33.91
CA PHE A 229 11.92 -12.51 33.00
C PHE A 229 11.50 -11.06 32.77
N ASN A 230 11.54 -10.23 33.81
CA ASN A 230 11.19 -8.80 33.73
C ASN A 230 12.29 -7.93 33.10
N SER A 231 13.52 -8.43 33.01
CA SER A 231 14.67 -7.72 32.44
C SER A 231 14.95 -8.06 30.97
N LEU A 232 14.34 -9.12 30.44
CA LEU A 232 14.56 -9.55 29.06
C LEU A 232 13.73 -8.71 28.10
N ASP A 233 14.40 -8.05 27.16
CA ASP A 233 13.77 -7.22 26.14
C ASP A 233 13.60 -7.95 24.80
N LYS A 234 12.58 -7.56 24.04
CA LYS A 234 12.48 -7.92 22.61
C LYS A 234 13.71 -7.37 21.89
N GLY A 235 14.24 -8.13 20.94
CA GLY A 235 15.47 -7.77 20.25
C GLY A 235 16.73 -8.44 20.80
N ALA A 236 16.65 -9.06 21.98
CA ALA A 236 17.76 -9.81 22.54
C ALA A 236 18.04 -11.08 21.73
N TRP A 237 19.31 -11.41 21.58
CA TRP A 237 19.73 -12.75 21.17
C TRP A 237 19.97 -13.61 22.39
N ILE A 238 19.47 -14.84 22.35
CA ILE A 238 19.61 -15.79 23.44
C ILE A 238 20.16 -17.12 22.97
N ARG A 239 20.90 -17.80 23.85
CA ARG A 239 21.23 -19.23 23.74
C ARG A 239 20.38 -19.99 24.75
N VAL A 240 19.69 -21.02 24.29
CA VAL A 240 18.76 -21.81 25.11
C VAL A 240 19.17 -23.26 25.08
N ARG A 241 19.15 -23.90 26.26
CA ARG A 241 19.26 -25.36 26.39
C ARG A 241 18.00 -25.93 27.01
N GLY A 242 17.37 -26.90 26.34
CA GLY A 242 16.08 -27.44 26.77
C GLY A 242 15.67 -28.70 26.03
N SER A 243 14.59 -29.33 26.48
CA SER A 243 13.96 -30.46 25.78
C SER A 243 12.95 -29.94 24.75
N VAL A 244 12.95 -30.54 23.57
CA VAL A 244 11.93 -30.32 22.53
C VAL A 244 10.82 -31.34 22.78
N GLN A 245 9.59 -30.86 22.96
CA GLN A 245 8.43 -31.71 23.25
C GLN A 245 7.18 -31.14 22.60
N GLU A 246 6.19 -31.97 22.32
CA GLU A 246 4.90 -31.53 21.84
C GLU A 246 4.10 -30.88 22.98
N ASP A 247 3.60 -29.66 22.74
CA ASP A 247 2.71 -29.00 23.69
C ASP A 247 1.26 -29.38 23.40
N ASN A 248 0.61 -30.08 24.34
CA ASN A 248 -0.76 -30.56 24.18
C ASN A 248 -1.81 -29.44 23.97
N PHE A 249 -1.49 -28.19 24.32
CA PHE A 249 -2.40 -27.06 24.14
C PHE A 249 -2.23 -26.44 22.75
N SER A 250 -0.99 -26.15 22.32
CA SER A 250 -0.73 -25.58 20.99
C SER A 250 -0.59 -26.62 19.87
N ARG A 251 -0.49 -27.91 20.20
CA ARG A 251 -0.28 -29.04 19.27
C ARG A 251 0.90 -28.82 18.32
N GLU A 252 1.99 -28.28 18.87
CA GLU A 252 3.23 -28.02 18.14
C GLU A 252 4.44 -28.34 19.02
N LEU A 253 5.60 -28.53 18.39
CA LEU A 253 6.85 -28.69 19.12
C LEU A 253 7.25 -27.36 19.78
N VAL A 254 7.54 -27.43 21.09
CA VAL A 254 8.03 -26.30 21.89
C VAL A 254 9.33 -26.69 22.59
N ILE A 255 10.18 -25.69 22.88
CA ILE A 255 11.39 -25.90 23.68
C ILE A 255 11.07 -25.58 25.13
N MET A 256 11.12 -26.59 25.99
CA MET A 256 11.09 -26.40 27.45
C MET A 256 12.50 -26.07 27.93
N ALA A 257 12.76 -24.78 28.12
CA ALA A 257 14.07 -24.31 28.51
C ALA A 257 14.41 -24.75 29.94
N ASN A 258 15.62 -25.29 30.10
CA ASN A 258 16.26 -25.47 31.39
C ASN A 258 17.15 -24.26 31.70
N ASP A 259 17.88 -23.80 30.69
CA ASP A 259 18.86 -22.72 30.78
C ASP A 259 18.65 -21.71 29.64
N ILE A 260 18.77 -20.42 29.95
CA ILE A 260 18.69 -19.31 28.99
C ILE A 260 19.84 -18.35 29.28
N ASN A 261 20.67 -18.06 28.29
CA ASN A 261 21.73 -17.07 28.37
C ASN A 261 21.46 -15.95 27.36
N VAL A 262 21.50 -14.69 27.77
CA VAL A 262 21.54 -13.57 26.81
C VAL A 262 22.94 -13.51 26.20
N ILE A 263 23.03 -13.53 24.88
CA ILE A 263 24.28 -13.54 24.12
C ILE A 263 24.41 -12.29 23.25
N LYS A 264 25.65 -11.95 22.90
CA LYS A 264 25.92 -10.98 21.84
C LYS A 264 25.99 -11.74 20.53
N HIS A 265 25.08 -11.44 19.62
CA HIS A 265 25.16 -11.90 18.23
C HIS A 265 25.85 -10.82 17.41
N GLN A 266 26.85 -11.19 16.59
CA GLN A 266 27.52 -10.23 15.73
C GLN A 266 26.66 -9.99 14.50
N PRO A 267 26.13 -8.78 14.29
CA PRO A 267 25.42 -8.47 13.05
C PRO A 267 26.41 -8.44 11.88
N ARG A 268 25.87 -8.54 10.67
CA ARG A 268 26.65 -8.32 9.44
C ARG A 268 27.28 -6.92 9.48
N ALA A 269 28.59 -6.86 9.25
CA ALA A 269 29.38 -5.65 9.40
C ALA A 269 30.14 -5.33 8.11
N ASP A 270 30.17 -4.06 7.75
CA ASP A 270 31.03 -3.55 6.69
C ASP A 270 32.44 -3.32 7.26
N THR A 271 33.42 -4.07 6.76
CA THR A 271 34.81 -4.09 7.27
C THR A 271 35.80 -3.28 6.44
N ALA A 272 35.33 -2.61 5.37
CA ALA A 272 36.16 -1.68 4.60
C ALA A 272 36.63 -0.49 5.48
N GLU A 273 37.69 0.21 5.07
CA GLU A 273 38.15 1.40 5.79
C GLU A 273 37.11 2.54 5.69
N ASP A 274 37.04 3.41 6.71
CA ASP A 274 36.00 4.46 6.80
C ASP A 274 36.01 5.45 5.62
N ASP A 275 37.19 5.72 5.05
CA ASP A 275 37.32 6.58 3.86
C ASP A 275 37.01 5.85 2.54
N ASN A 276 36.79 4.53 2.61
CA ASN A 276 36.56 3.65 1.47
C ASN A 276 35.22 2.89 1.55
N LYS A 277 34.20 3.50 2.16
CA LYS A 277 32.84 2.95 2.21
C LYS A 277 32.05 3.28 0.94
N ARG A 278 31.29 2.30 0.43
CA ARG A 278 30.41 2.50 -0.72
C ARG A 278 29.21 3.38 -0.39
N ILE A 279 28.50 3.82 -1.43
CA ILE A 279 27.21 4.50 -1.34
C ILE A 279 26.23 3.76 -2.23
N GLU A 280 25.11 3.31 -1.67
CA GLU A 280 24.04 2.68 -2.45
C GLU A 280 23.23 3.75 -3.19
N LEU A 281 23.03 3.57 -4.49
CA LEU A 281 22.30 4.50 -5.36
C LEU A 281 21.00 3.92 -5.93
N HIS A 282 20.70 2.65 -5.64
CA HIS A 282 19.49 1.98 -6.09
C HIS A 282 18.94 1.11 -4.95
N ALA A 283 17.92 1.61 -4.25
CA ALA A 283 17.32 0.92 -3.11
C ALA A 283 15.82 1.21 -2.99
N HIS A 284 15.07 0.13 -2.76
CA HIS A 284 13.63 0.07 -2.62
C HIS A 284 13.24 -0.12 -1.16
N THR A 285 12.18 0.57 -0.77
CA THR A 285 11.58 0.51 0.55
C THR A 285 10.25 -0.23 0.49
N ASN A 286 9.64 -0.44 1.66
CA ASN A 286 8.28 -0.95 1.79
C ASN A 286 7.21 -0.10 1.06
N MET A 287 7.55 1.03 0.45
CA MET A 287 6.68 1.82 -0.43
C MET A 287 6.74 1.40 -1.91
N SER A 288 7.70 0.57 -2.31
CA SER A 288 7.65 -0.19 -3.56
C SER A 288 6.59 -1.29 -3.44
N GLN A 289 5.44 -1.02 -4.05
CA GLN A 289 4.19 -1.73 -3.77
C GLN A 289 4.31 -3.24 -4.02
N MET A 290 4.05 -4.02 -2.96
CA MET A 290 4.10 -5.49 -2.98
C MET A 290 5.42 -6.08 -3.49
N ASP A 291 6.55 -5.40 -3.24
CA ASP A 291 7.86 -5.83 -3.74
C ASP A 291 8.98 -5.79 -2.68
N ALA A 292 9.26 -4.62 -2.09
CA ALA A 292 10.33 -4.48 -1.11
C ALA A 292 9.82 -4.46 0.34
N ILE A 293 10.71 -4.83 1.27
CA ILE A 293 10.40 -5.10 2.68
C ILE A 293 10.82 -3.99 3.66
N PRO A 294 12.01 -3.38 3.56
CA PRO A 294 12.54 -2.56 4.64
C PRO A 294 11.91 -1.17 4.63
N SER A 295 11.73 -0.58 5.81
CA SER A 295 11.40 0.85 5.90
C SER A 295 12.58 1.72 5.45
N ALA A 296 12.32 2.97 5.07
CA ALA A 296 13.40 3.92 4.78
C ALA A 296 14.30 4.12 6.00
N THR A 297 13.71 4.15 7.21
CA THR A 297 14.44 4.25 8.47
C THR A 297 15.44 3.11 8.65
N ASP A 298 15.03 1.87 8.35
CA ASP A 298 15.88 0.70 8.55
C ASP A 298 17.06 0.66 7.57
N LEU A 299 16.83 1.01 6.30
CA LEU A 299 17.91 1.17 5.30
C LEU A 299 18.92 2.24 5.70
N ILE A 300 18.43 3.42 6.08
CA ILE A 300 19.28 4.57 6.45
C ILE A 300 20.05 4.27 7.73
N LYS A 301 19.40 3.65 8.72
CA LYS A 301 20.06 3.19 9.94
C LYS A 301 21.15 2.17 9.60
N ARG A 302 20.90 1.21 8.71
CA ARG A 302 21.91 0.23 8.29
C ARG A 302 23.10 0.90 7.60
N ALA A 303 22.86 1.85 6.71
CA ALA A 303 23.91 2.64 6.06
C ALA A 303 24.76 3.39 7.10
N SER A 304 24.11 4.02 8.09
CA SER A 304 24.78 4.66 9.23
C SER A 304 25.60 3.68 10.07
N ASP A 305 25.04 2.51 10.41
CA ASP A 305 25.71 1.48 11.21
C ASP A 305 26.96 0.93 10.48
N TRP A 306 26.98 0.99 9.13
CA TRP A 306 28.12 0.64 8.28
C TRP A 306 29.06 1.80 7.93
N GLY A 307 28.79 3.01 8.41
CA GLY A 307 29.63 4.19 8.13
C GLY A 307 29.50 4.76 6.71
N GLN A 308 28.46 4.37 5.96
CA GLN A 308 28.19 4.96 4.64
C GLN A 308 27.68 6.39 4.79
N LYS A 309 28.25 7.33 4.02
CA LYS A 309 27.96 8.78 4.14
C LYS A 309 26.65 9.21 3.46
N GLY A 310 26.11 8.36 2.59
CA GLY A 310 24.84 8.62 1.92
C GLY A 310 24.19 7.35 1.36
N ILE A 311 22.93 7.48 0.98
CA ILE A 311 22.11 6.43 0.35
C ILE A 311 21.03 7.07 -0.54
N ALA A 312 20.70 6.44 -1.66
CA ALA A 312 19.53 6.82 -2.46
C ALA A 312 18.30 5.99 -2.09
N ILE A 313 17.12 6.60 -2.17
CA ILE A 313 15.83 5.92 -2.06
C ILE A 313 15.13 6.06 -3.41
N THR A 314 14.87 4.95 -4.09
CA THR A 314 14.47 4.89 -5.51
C THR A 314 13.28 3.95 -5.74
N ASP A 315 12.24 4.06 -4.91
CA ASP A 315 11.05 3.21 -5.00
C ASP A 315 10.40 3.21 -6.40
N HIS A 316 9.72 2.11 -6.76
CA HIS A 316 8.99 1.99 -8.03
C HIS A 316 7.83 2.98 -8.08
N HIS A 317 7.95 3.98 -8.97
CA HIS A 317 6.92 4.98 -9.28
C HIS A 317 6.43 5.80 -8.08
N ALA A 318 7.06 5.67 -6.90
CA ALA A 318 6.53 6.16 -5.65
C ALA A 318 7.58 7.01 -4.92
N LEU A 319 7.13 8.13 -4.36
CA LEU A 319 7.96 9.01 -3.53
C LEU A 319 7.58 8.94 -2.04
N GLN A 320 6.70 8.01 -1.67
CA GLN A 320 6.01 7.95 -0.36
C GLN A 320 6.96 7.78 0.82
N ALA A 321 8.13 7.20 0.62
CA ALA A 321 9.15 7.02 1.65
C ALA A 321 9.92 8.31 1.99
N PHE A 322 9.80 9.38 1.19
CA PHE A 322 10.64 10.58 1.33
C PHE A 322 10.51 11.29 2.68
N PRO A 323 9.30 11.51 3.25
CA PRO A 323 9.15 12.14 4.56
C PRO A 323 9.83 11.34 5.68
N GLU A 324 9.71 10.01 5.63
CA GLU A 324 10.38 9.09 6.55
C GLU A 324 11.90 9.14 6.36
N ALA A 325 12.37 9.04 5.11
CA ALA A 325 13.77 9.09 4.75
C ALA A 325 14.44 10.40 5.20
N PHE A 326 13.76 11.55 5.05
CA PHE A 326 14.25 12.84 5.55
C PHE A 326 14.43 12.86 7.07
N SER A 327 13.44 12.34 7.79
CA SER A 327 13.49 12.26 9.26
C SER A 327 14.61 11.32 9.72
N ALA A 328 14.76 10.16 9.09
CA ALA A 328 15.81 9.20 9.38
C ALA A 328 17.21 9.72 9.01
N GLY A 329 17.38 10.34 7.84
CA GLY A 329 18.65 10.94 7.40
C GLY A 329 19.16 11.99 8.38
N LYS A 330 18.28 12.90 8.85
CA LYS A 330 18.60 13.87 9.90
C LYS A 330 18.97 13.21 11.23
N LYS A 331 18.23 12.16 11.63
CA LYS A 331 18.44 11.45 12.90
C LYS A 331 19.77 10.70 12.95
N PHE A 332 20.15 10.05 11.85
CA PHE A 332 21.33 9.18 11.76
C PHE A 332 22.54 9.85 11.09
N GLY A 333 22.39 11.06 10.55
CA GLY A 333 23.49 11.80 9.93
C GLY A 333 23.92 11.24 8.57
N VAL A 334 23.00 10.65 7.81
CA VAL A 334 23.24 10.08 6.48
C VAL A 334 22.60 10.97 5.42
N LYS A 335 23.34 11.34 4.38
CA LYS A 335 22.83 12.13 3.26
C LYS A 335 21.89 11.28 2.39
N ILE A 336 20.73 11.82 2.05
CA ILE A 336 19.73 11.11 1.24
C ILE A 336 19.71 11.66 -0.18
N ALA A 337 19.87 10.77 -1.16
CA ALA A 337 19.53 11.07 -2.55
C ALA A 337 18.07 10.67 -2.81
N TYR A 338 17.20 11.67 -2.93
CA TYR A 338 15.78 11.46 -3.19
C TYR A 338 15.57 11.07 -4.66
N GLY A 339 15.13 9.85 -4.91
CA GLY A 339 14.93 9.35 -6.25
C GLY A 339 13.70 8.47 -6.45
N VAL A 340 13.59 7.94 -7.67
CA VAL A 340 12.48 7.08 -8.08
C VAL A 340 12.92 6.23 -9.26
N GLU A 341 12.49 4.97 -9.27
CA GLU A 341 12.58 4.14 -10.48
C GLU A 341 11.28 4.28 -11.30
N ILE A 342 11.44 4.66 -12.56
CA ILE A 342 10.33 4.96 -13.47
C ILE A 342 10.26 3.95 -14.62
N ASP A 343 9.03 3.72 -15.11
CA ASP A 343 8.80 3.08 -16.41
C ASP A 343 8.96 4.15 -17.51
N LEU A 344 10.17 4.31 -18.03
CA LEU A 344 10.44 5.16 -19.19
C LEU A 344 9.85 4.53 -20.45
N VAL A 345 9.14 5.34 -21.24
CA VAL A 345 8.62 4.91 -22.54
C VAL A 345 8.94 5.93 -23.63
N ASP A 346 9.28 5.44 -24.81
CA ASP A 346 9.31 6.23 -26.03
C ASP A 346 7.95 6.17 -26.70
N GLU A 347 7.41 7.33 -27.08
CA GLU A 347 6.06 7.44 -27.65
C GLU A 347 5.98 7.01 -29.11
N GLY A 348 6.82 6.09 -29.55
CA GLY A 348 6.71 5.48 -30.87
C GLY A 348 8.07 5.22 -31.48
N ASN A 349 8.20 4.05 -32.08
CA ASN A 349 9.37 3.71 -32.86
C ASN A 349 9.22 4.28 -34.27
N PRO A 350 10.34 4.55 -34.97
CA PRO A 350 10.34 4.81 -36.40
C PRO A 350 9.50 3.78 -37.17
N ILE A 351 8.59 4.25 -38.04
CA ILE A 351 7.94 3.39 -39.02
C ILE A 351 8.97 2.93 -40.06
N ALA A 352 9.92 3.81 -40.39
CA ALA A 352 10.98 3.51 -41.34
C ALA A 352 12.35 4.02 -40.88
N TYR A 353 13.37 3.25 -41.22
CA TYR A 353 14.79 3.57 -41.04
C TYR A 353 15.43 3.92 -42.39
N ASN A 354 16.58 4.60 -42.36
CA ASN A 354 17.32 5.00 -43.57
C ASN A 354 16.43 5.74 -44.60
N LEU A 355 15.70 6.75 -44.13
CA LEU A 355 14.74 7.50 -44.96
C LEU A 355 15.40 8.03 -46.23
N ARG A 356 14.69 7.87 -47.37
CA ARG A 356 15.11 8.35 -48.69
C ARG A 356 13.94 9.06 -49.35
N ASP A 357 14.21 10.12 -50.11
CA ASP A 357 13.19 10.73 -50.96
C ASP A 357 12.84 9.78 -52.12
N GLN A 358 11.78 9.00 -51.93
CA GLN A 358 11.32 7.97 -52.85
C GLN A 358 9.80 7.79 -52.68
N LYS A 359 9.05 7.87 -53.78
CA LYS A 359 7.61 7.60 -53.76
C LYS A 359 7.33 6.13 -53.45
N LEU A 360 6.32 5.88 -52.61
CA LEU A 360 5.88 4.53 -52.26
C LEU A 360 5.18 3.85 -53.45
N ALA A 361 4.33 4.58 -54.17
CA ALA A 361 3.64 4.06 -55.34
C ALA A 361 4.61 3.66 -56.46
N GLY A 362 4.46 2.44 -56.99
CA GLY A 362 5.28 1.89 -58.08
C GLY A 362 6.70 1.46 -57.68
N SER A 363 7.09 1.56 -56.40
CA SER A 363 8.36 1.04 -55.89
C SER A 363 8.34 -0.48 -55.74
N GLU A 364 9.52 -1.10 -55.85
CA GLU A 364 9.73 -2.50 -55.52
C GLU A 364 10.09 -2.64 -54.04
N TYR A 365 9.50 -3.63 -53.39
CA TYR A 365 9.68 -3.94 -51.98
C TYR A 365 10.20 -5.35 -51.84
N VAL A 366 11.19 -5.55 -50.97
CA VAL A 366 11.56 -6.89 -50.52
C VAL A 366 11.12 -7.04 -49.08
N ILE A 367 10.13 -7.90 -48.87
CA ILE A 367 9.67 -8.26 -47.54
C ILE A 367 10.51 -9.43 -47.07
N PHE A 368 11.11 -9.35 -45.89
CA PHE A 368 11.99 -10.40 -45.38
C PHE A 368 11.71 -10.70 -43.91
N ASP A 369 12.05 -11.93 -43.54
CA ASP A 369 11.93 -12.48 -42.19
C ASP A 369 13.11 -13.44 -41.95
N THR A 370 13.57 -13.53 -40.70
CA THR A 370 14.72 -14.38 -40.34
C THR A 370 14.39 -15.30 -39.18
N GLU A 371 14.80 -16.57 -39.32
CA GLU A 371 14.82 -17.52 -38.20
C GLU A 371 16.24 -17.60 -37.66
N THR A 372 16.37 -17.65 -36.33
CA THR A 372 17.66 -17.52 -35.64
C THR A 372 17.85 -18.57 -34.56
N THR A 373 19.11 -18.80 -34.14
CA THR A 373 19.42 -19.73 -33.03
C THR A 373 19.05 -19.20 -31.65
N GLY A 374 18.60 -17.94 -31.55
CA GLY A 374 18.28 -17.26 -30.31
C GLY A 374 17.95 -15.77 -30.51
N LEU A 375 17.95 -15.00 -29.44
CA LEU A 375 17.45 -13.61 -29.44
C LEU A 375 18.56 -12.54 -29.52
N SER A 376 19.83 -12.92 -29.47
CA SER A 376 20.95 -11.98 -29.46
C SER A 376 21.67 -11.97 -30.79
N ALA A 377 21.60 -10.86 -31.54
CA ALA A 377 22.32 -10.73 -32.82
C ALA A 377 23.85 -10.83 -32.67
N VAL A 378 24.35 -10.70 -31.43
CA VAL A 378 25.78 -10.80 -31.09
C VAL A 378 26.25 -12.25 -30.98
N TYR A 379 25.47 -13.11 -30.33
CA TYR A 379 25.88 -14.47 -29.98
C TYR A 379 25.17 -15.56 -30.78
N ASP A 380 24.02 -15.24 -31.35
CA ASP A 380 23.20 -16.15 -32.15
C ASP A 380 23.44 -15.92 -33.65
N SER A 381 23.14 -16.95 -34.43
CA SER A 381 23.30 -16.95 -35.89
C SER A 381 21.95 -17.07 -36.60
N ILE A 382 21.89 -16.58 -37.84
CA ILE A 382 20.73 -16.76 -38.71
C ILE A 382 20.74 -18.21 -39.25
N ILE A 383 19.58 -18.86 -39.28
CA ILE A 383 19.42 -20.25 -39.76
C ILE A 383 18.48 -20.38 -40.96
N GLU A 384 17.61 -19.40 -41.21
CA GLU A 384 16.81 -19.28 -42.44
C GLU A 384 16.62 -17.79 -42.77
N ILE A 385 16.69 -17.45 -44.05
CA ILE A 385 16.26 -16.14 -44.56
C ILE A 385 15.16 -16.40 -45.59
N GLY A 386 13.94 -15.95 -45.26
CA GLY A 386 12.81 -15.94 -46.17
C GLY A 386 12.55 -14.51 -46.65
N ALA A 387 12.36 -14.33 -47.95
CA ALA A 387 11.99 -13.04 -48.51
C ALA A 387 11.15 -13.15 -49.78
N THR A 388 10.25 -12.18 -49.93
CA THR A 388 9.35 -12.07 -51.08
C THR A 388 9.49 -10.67 -51.68
N LYS A 389 9.82 -10.60 -52.97
CA LYS A 389 9.87 -9.35 -53.72
C LYS A 389 8.51 -9.04 -54.30
N MET A 390 7.99 -7.84 -54.04
CA MET A 390 6.65 -7.41 -54.45
C MET A 390 6.67 -6.05 -55.13
N LYS A 391 5.70 -5.86 -56.05
CA LYS A 391 5.43 -4.57 -56.71
C LYS A 391 3.93 -4.43 -56.92
N ASP A 392 3.38 -3.27 -56.54
CA ASP A 392 1.96 -2.95 -56.70
C ASP A 392 0.99 -4.04 -56.19
N GLY A 393 1.37 -4.73 -55.10
CA GLY A 393 0.56 -5.78 -54.46
C GLY A 393 0.73 -7.18 -55.06
N GLU A 394 1.56 -7.37 -56.08
CA GLU A 394 1.87 -8.67 -56.68
C GLU A 394 3.28 -9.17 -56.33
N VAL A 395 3.42 -10.48 -56.11
CA VAL A 395 4.71 -11.14 -55.90
C VAL A 395 5.43 -11.31 -57.25
N ILE A 396 6.66 -10.80 -57.35
CA ILE A 396 7.48 -10.84 -58.56
C ILE A 396 8.71 -11.76 -58.44
N ASP A 397 9.20 -12.02 -57.23
CA ASP A 397 10.31 -12.98 -56.99
C ASP A 397 10.30 -13.49 -55.53
N ARG A 398 11.01 -14.59 -55.24
CA ARG A 398 11.13 -15.17 -53.89
C ARG A 398 12.57 -15.64 -53.59
N PHE A 399 12.97 -15.52 -52.34
CA PHE A 399 14.24 -16.00 -51.80
C PHE A 399 13.96 -16.78 -50.52
N ASP A 400 14.33 -18.05 -50.47
CA ASP A 400 14.17 -18.91 -49.30
C ASP A 400 15.40 -19.81 -49.18
N LYS A 401 16.19 -19.60 -48.13
CA LYS A 401 17.49 -20.27 -47.94
C LYS A 401 17.74 -20.59 -46.47
N PHE A 402 18.07 -21.85 -46.21
CA PHE A 402 18.64 -22.30 -44.95
C PHE A 402 20.13 -21.95 -44.86
N ILE A 403 20.60 -21.73 -43.64
CA ILE A 403 21.97 -21.36 -43.30
C ILE A 403 22.49 -22.35 -42.27
N ASN A 404 23.72 -22.83 -42.48
CA ASN A 404 24.41 -23.66 -41.51
C ASN A 404 25.02 -22.81 -40.39
N PRO A 405 24.53 -22.90 -39.13
CA PRO A 405 25.07 -22.14 -38.01
C PRO A 405 26.42 -22.68 -37.50
N GLY A 406 26.93 -23.79 -38.07
CA GLY A 406 28.22 -24.38 -37.71
C GLY A 406 28.20 -25.17 -36.38
N HIS A 407 27.04 -25.30 -35.74
CA HIS A 407 26.83 -26.11 -34.55
C HIS A 407 25.41 -26.72 -34.52
N PRO A 408 25.17 -27.80 -33.76
CA PRO A 408 23.82 -28.35 -33.60
C PRO A 408 22.84 -27.33 -33.01
N LEU A 409 21.57 -27.39 -33.45
CA LEU A 409 20.49 -26.58 -32.91
C LEU A 409 20.02 -27.13 -31.56
N SER A 410 19.66 -26.24 -30.65
CA SER A 410 19.06 -26.63 -29.37
C SER A 410 17.62 -27.11 -29.55
N GLU A 411 17.11 -27.93 -28.62
CA GLU A 411 15.69 -28.33 -28.61
C GLU A 411 14.76 -27.11 -28.56
N VAL A 412 15.14 -26.06 -27.85
CA VAL A 412 14.37 -24.81 -27.76
C VAL A 412 14.26 -24.13 -29.12
N THR A 413 15.37 -24.01 -29.86
CA THR A 413 15.39 -23.43 -31.22
C THR A 413 14.53 -24.25 -32.17
N THR A 414 14.68 -25.58 -32.10
CA THR A 414 13.91 -26.50 -32.95
C THR A 414 12.41 -26.39 -32.68
N ASN A 415 12.00 -26.25 -31.42
CA ASN A 415 10.60 -26.11 -31.04
C ASN A 415 10.01 -24.74 -31.40
N LEU A 416 10.83 -23.69 -31.45
CA LEU A 416 10.40 -22.33 -31.80
C LEU A 416 10.25 -22.15 -33.32
N THR A 417 11.26 -22.58 -34.07
CA THR A 417 11.39 -22.34 -35.51
C THR A 417 10.89 -23.50 -36.36
N SER A 418 10.67 -24.68 -35.75
CA SER A 418 10.43 -25.95 -36.46
C SER A 418 11.58 -26.42 -37.37
N ILE A 419 12.75 -25.75 -37.34
CA ILE A 419 13.95 -26.12 -38.10
C ILE A 419 14.80 -27.09 -37.28
N THR A 420 15.13 -28.24 -37.85
CA THR A 420 15.98 -29.25 -37.18
C THR A 420 17.44 -29.12 -37.60
N THR A 421 18.36 -29.69 -36.80
CA THR A 421 19.80 -29.67 -37.13
C THR A 421 20.07 -30.31 -38.48
N GLU A 422 19.35 -31.39 -38.82
CA GLU A 422 19.49 -32.10 -40.09
C GLU A 422 19.11 -31.24 -41.31
N MET A 423 18.27 -30.21 -41.13
CA MET A 423 17.85 -29.31 -42.21
C MET A 423 18.94 -28.29 -42.56
N VAL A 424 19.80 -27.93 -41.61
CA VAL A 424 20.79 -26.84 -41.77
C VAL A 424 22.24 -27.32 -41.83
N GLU A 425 22.55 -28.52 -41.33
CA GLU A 425 23.94 -29.01 -41.19
C GLU A 425 24.71 -29.13 -42.51
N ASN A 426 24.01 -29.29 -43.63
CA ASN A 426 24.59 -29.47 -44.97
C ASN A 426 24.45 -28.23 -45.85
N GLU A 427 23.86 -27.15 -45.32
CA GLU A 427 23.62 -25.91 -46.06
C GLU A 427 24.88 -25.01 -46.06
N PRO A 428 24.94 -24.00 -46.94
CA PRO A 428 26.06 -23.05 -46.96
C PRO A 428 26.15 -22.23 -45.67
N ASP A 429 27.33 -21.66 -45.41
CA ASP A 429 27.56 -20.80 -44.25
C ASP A 429 26.85 -19.43 -44.39
N GLU A 430 26.74 -18.72 -43.27
CA GLU A 430 26.08 -17.40 -43.16
C GLU A 430 26.64 -16.40 -44.19
N SER A 431 27.95 -16.45 -44.47
CA SER A 431 28.58 -15.48 -45.36
C SER A 431 28.17 -15.63 -46.83
N VAL A 432 27.91 -16.86 -47.27
CA VAL A 432 27.45 -17.15 -48.63
C VAL A 432 26.00 -16.71 -48.80
N ILE A 433 25.10 -17.16 -47.90
CA ILE A 433 23.66 -16.89 -48.03
C ILE A 433 23.34 -15.41 -47.83
N VAL A 434 23.96 -14.74 -46.85
CA VAL A 434 23.81 -13.28 -46.69
C VAL A 434 24.35 -12.55 -47.92
N GLY A 435 25.43 -13.04 -48.54
CA GLY A 435 25.92 -12.52 -49.81
C GLY A 435 24.89 -12.61 -50.94
N GLU A 436 24.30 -13.80 -51.13
CA GLU A 436 23.23 -14.04 -52.12
C GLU A 436 21.99 -13.18 -51.84
N PHE A 437 21.62 -13.02 -50.57
CA PHE A 437 20.50 -12.17 -50.17
C PHE A 437 20.75 -10.69 -50.49
N MET A 438 21.95 -10.18 -50.21
CA MET A 438 22.32 -8.80 -50.56
C MET A 438 22.26 -8.55 -52.08
N ASP A 439 22.64 -9.55 -52.90
CA ASP A 439 22.53 -9.48 -54.35
C ASP A 439 21.05 -9.52 -54.81
N PHE A 440 20.19 -10.27 -54.10
CA PHE A 440 18.75 -10.34 -54.36
C PHE A 440 18.02 -9.03 -54.07
N ILE A 441 18.36 -8.35 -52.96
CA ILE A 441 17.68 -7.11 -52.54
C ILE A 441 18.17 -5.85 -53.28
N GLY A 442 19.44 -5.81 -53.68
CA GLY A 442 20.03 -4.63 -54.31
C GLY A 442 19.88 -3.34 -53.47
N ASP A 443 19.17 -2.35 -54.01
CA ASP A 443 18.88 -1.04 -53.39
C ASP A 443 17.36 -0.81 -53.20
N ASP A 444 16.59 -1.90 -53.21
CA ASP A 444 15.14 -1.87 -53.02
C ASP A 444 14.76 -1.62 -51.55
N ILE A 445 13.51 -1.22 -51.32
CA ILE A 445 12.99 -0.96 -49.98
C ILE A 445 12.79 -2.29 -49.26
N LEU A 446 13.38 -2.43 -48.07
CA LEU A 446 13.12 -3.57 -47.21
C LEU A 446 11.88 -3.34 -46.35
N VAL A 447 11.12 -4.41 -46.12
CA VAL A 447 9.94 -4.37 -45.24
C VAL A 447 9.96 -5.60 -44.34
N GLY A 448 9.56 -5.44 -43.08
CA GLY A 448 9.34 -6.56 -42.17
C GLY A 448 8.20 -6.27 -41.19
N HIS A 449 7.92 -7.22 -40.32
CA HIS A 449 6.99 -7.05 -39.21
C HIS A 449 7.76 -7.19 -37.91
N ASN A 450 7.96 -6.09 -37.16
CA ASN A 450 8.95 -6.00 -36.08
C ASN A 450 10.41 -6.07 -36.60
N VAL A 451 10.67 -5.42 -37.74
CA VAL A 451 11.90 -5.55 -38.55
C VAL A 451 13.19 -5.19 -37.81
N THR A 452 13.11 -4.49 -36.68
CA THR A 452 14.30 -4.16 -35.87
C THR A 452 15.04 -5.40 -35.38
N PHE A 453 14.35 -6.51 -35.18
CA PHE A 453 14.96 -7.80 -34.83
C PHE A 453 15.78 -8.35 -36.01
N ASP A 454 15.13 -8.55 -37.17
CA ASP A 454 15.75 -9.13 -38.37
C ASP A 454 16.88 -8.24 -38.91
N MET A 455 16.64 -6.93 -38.95
CA MET A 455 17.65 -5.93 -39.33
C MET A 455 18.87 -5.98 -38.41
N GLY A 456 18.69 -6.25 -37.11
CA GLY A 456 19.77 -6.40 -36.14
C GLY A 456 20.68 -7.58 -36.48
N PHE A 457 20.08 -8.75 -36.74
CA PHE A 457 20.81 -9.96 -37.16
C PHE A 457 21.54 -9.75 -38.51
N MET A 458 20.86 -9.15 -39.49
CA MET A 458 21.46 -8.86 -40.79
C MET A 458 22.66 -7.90 -40.68
N ASN A 459 22.52 -6.82 -39.91
CA ASN A 459 23.62 -5.88 -39.68
C ASN A 459 24.80 -6.52 -38.92
N ALA A 460 24.51 -7.40 -37.97
CA ALA A 460 25.55 -8.16 -37.26
C ALA A 460 26.31 -9.09 -38.21
N ALA A 461 25.60 -9.83 -39.07
CA ALA A 461 26.20 -10.70 -40.08
C ALA A 461 27.07 -9.90 -41.07
N LEU A 462 26.56 -8.77 -41.60
CA LEU A 462 27.33 -7.86 -42.48
C LEU A 462 28.59 -7.33 -41.79
N THR A 463 28.49 -6.97 -40.51
CA THR A 463 29.64 -6.50 -39.73
C THR A 463 30.67 -7.61 -39.53
N ARG A 464 30.26 -8.86 -39.25
CA ARG A 464 31.16 -10.03 -39.18
C ARG A 464 31.90 -10.28 -40.50
N MET A 465 31.25 -9.97 -41.62
CA MET A 465 31.82 -10.08 -42.97
C MET A 465 32.69 -8.86 -43.36
N GLY A 466 32.82 -7.85 -42.50
CA GLY A 466 33.54 -6.61 -42.81
C GLY A 466 32.86 -5.73 -43.87
N ARG A 467 31.54 -5.87 -44.05
CA ARG A 467 30.72 -5.04 -44.94
C ARG A 467 30.04 -3.91 -44.17
N GLU A 468 29.60 -2.89 -44.89
CA GLU A 468 28.79 -1.82 -44.31
C GLU A 468 27.39 -2.33 -43.94
N ARG A 469 26.78 -1.71 -42.92
CA ARG A 469 25.41 -1.97 -42.49
C ARG A 469 24.41 -1.62 -43.60
N LEU A 470 23.19 -2.16 -43.50
CA LEU A 470 22.09 -1.85 -44.40
C LEU A 470 21.86 -0.34 -44.50
N SER A 471 21.88 0.20 -45.71
CA SER A 471 21.76 1.64 -46.00
C SER A 471 20.51 2.02 -46.79
N MET A 472 19.82 1.03 -47.37
CA MET A 472 18.52 1.19 -48.03
C MET A 472 17.40 1.43 -46.99
N PRO A 473 16.26 2.02 -47.40
CA PRO A 473 15.11 2.19 -46.52
C PRO A 473 14.58 0.86 -45.99
N VAL A 474 14.29 0.80 -44.70
CA VAL A 474 13.71 -0.39 -44.03
C VAL A 474 12.43 0.03 -43.31
N ILE A 475 11.30 -0.61 -43.63
CA ILE A 475 9.97 -0.25 -43.13
C ILE A 475 9.43 -1.33 -42.19
N ASP A 476 8.88 -0.92 -41.05
CA ASP A 476 8.25 -1.79 -40.07
C ASP A 476 6.72 -1.68 -40.11
N THR A 477 6.08 -2.75 -40.58
CA THR A 477 4.61 -2.84 -40.65
C THR A 477 3.94 -2.89 -39.27
N LEU A 478 4.65 -3.34 -38.23
CA LEU A 478 4.14 -3.34 -36.86
C LEU A 478 3.93 -1.91 -36.38
N GLU A 479 4.95 -1.07 -36.53
CA GLU A 479 4.92 0.33 -36.08
C GLU A 479 3.99 1.18 -36.95
N MET A 480 3.89 0.86 -38.24
CA MET A 480 2.90 1.46 -39.13
C MET A 480 1.47 1.15 -38.70
N SER A 481 1.19 -0.12 -38.39
CA SER A 481 -0.13 -0.54 -37.88
C SER A 481 -0.46 0.11 -36.53
N ARG A 482 0.52 0.25 -35.62
CA ARG A 482 0.34 0.95 -34.34
C ARG A 482 0.01 2.43 -34.52
N THR A 483 0.63 3.07 -35.50
CA THR A 483 0.39 4.48 -35.83
C THR A 483 -0.98 4.68 -36.47
N LEU A 484 -1.39 3.77 -37.36
CA LEU A 484 -2.71 3.82 -38.01
C LEU A 484 -3.85 3.45 -37.06
N HIS A 485 -3.66 2.45 -36.21
CA HIS A 485 -4.70 1.83 -35.37
C HIS A 485 -4.28 1.69 -33.90
N SER A 486 -4.05 2.79 -33.21
CA SER A 486 -3.66 2.78 -31.80
C SER A 486 -4.70 2.11 -30.88
N GLU A 487 -5.95 2.01 -31.33
CA GLU A 487 -7.07 1.37 -30.64
C GLU A 487 -7.00 -0.17 -30.61
N TYR A 488 -6.17 -0.80 -31.44
CA TYR A 488 -6.06 -2.25 -31.46
C TYR A 488 -5.26 -2.76 -30.25
N ARG A 489 -5.80 -3.80 -29.60
CA ARG A 489 -5.15 -4.44 -28.44
C ARG A 489 -3.94 -5.29 -28.82
N ASN A 490 -3.88 -5.77 -30.06
CA ASN A 490 -2.86 -6.67 -30.55
C ASN A 490 -2.56 -6.37 -32.03
N HIS A 491 -1.28 -6.22 -32.34
CA HIS A 491 -0.76 -5.94 -33.67
C HIS A 491 0.12 -7.07 -34.22
N LYS A 492 0.09 -8.27 -33.63
CA LYS A 492 0.76 -9.45 -34.20
C LYS A 492 0.28 -9.70 -35.63
N LEU A 493 1.19 -10.14 -36.50
CA LEU A 493 0.93 -10.46 -37.90
C LEU A 493 -0.37 -11.27 -38.10
N ASP A 494 -0.51 -12.41 -37.42
CA ASP A 494 -1.73 -13.24 -37.43
C ASP A 494 -3.03 -12.48 -37.16
N SER A 495 -2.97 -11.55 -36.20
CA SER A 495 -4.15 -10.80 -35.77
C SER A 495 -4.52 -9.72 -36.78
N LEU A 496 -3.52 -9.12 -37.42
CA LEU A 496 -3.70 -8.14 -38.48
C LEU A 496 -4.15 -8.84 -39.78
N ALA A 497 -3.47 -9.90 -40.21
CA ALA A 497 -3.84 -10.69 -41.38
C ALA A 497 -5.33 -11.11 -41.34
N LYS A 498 -5.80 -11.62 -40.19
CA LYS A 498 -7.23 -11.94 -39.99
C LYS A 498 -8.16 -10.74 -40.09
N ARG A 499 -7.77 -9.56 -39.58
CA ARG A 499 -8.58 -8.33 -39.68
C ARG A 499 -8.67 -7.81 -41.10
N TYR A 500 -7.57 -7.88 -41.83
CA TYR A 500 -7.45 -7.45 -43.22
C TYR A 500 -7.93 -8.50 -44.23
N ASN A 501 -8.43 -9.66 -43.75
CA ASN A 501 -8.87 -10.79 -44.56
C ASN A 501 -7.79 -11.32 -45.52
N ILE A 502 -6.54 -11.33 -45.07
CA ILE A 502 -5.39 -11.93 -45.76
C ILE A 502 -5.35 -13.42 -45.39
N VAL A 503 -5.26 -14.29 -46.40
CA VAL A 503 -5.26 -15.75 -46.23
C VAL A 503 -3.88 -16.20 -45.76
N LEU A 504 -3.82 -16.91 -44.62
CA LEU A 504 -2.62 -17.55 -44.08
C LEU A 504 -2.58 -19.01 -44.54
N GLU A 505 -1.63 -19.40 -45.39
CA GLU A 505 -1.33 -20.82 -45.66
C GLU A 505 -0.22 -21.29 -44.70
N HIS A 506 -0.47 -22.39 -43.96
CA HIS A 506 0.39 -23.10 -42.98
C HIS A 506 1.52 -22.35 -42.23
N HIS A 507 1.38 -22.28 -40.90
CA HIS A 507 2.27 -21.62 -39.92
C HIS A 507 3.75 -22.09 -39.90
N HIS A 508 4.66 -21.13 -39.63
CA HIS A 508 6.07 -21.24 -39.19
C HIS A 508 7.16 -21.40 -40.26
N ARG A 509 7.08 -20.67 -41.36
CA ARG A 509 8.16 -20.58 -42.36
C ARG A 509 8.39 -19.13 -42.77
N ALA A 510 9.65 -18.69 -42.81
CA ALA A 510 10.02 -17.30 -43.09
C ALA A 510 9.51 -16.79 -44.46
N ASP A 511 9.37 -17.68 -45.45
CA ASP A 511 8.84 -17.36 -46.78
C ASP A 511 7.36 -16.93 -46.77
N SER A 512 6.54 -17.64 -46.00
CA SER A 512 5.09 -17.50 -45.93
C SER A 512 4.70 -16.29 -45.07
N ASP A 513 5.47 -16.01 -44.03
CA ASP A 513 5.29 -14.83 -43.17
C ASP A 513 5.75 -13.55 -43.89
N ALA A 514 6.81 -13.61 -44.71
CA ALA A 514 7.23 -12.51 -45.57
C ALA A 514 6.15 -12.16 -46.62
N GLU A 515 5.54 -13.15 -47.28
CA GLU A 515 4.46 -12.90 -48.25
C GLU A 515 3.22 -12.29 -47.57
N THR A 516 2.81 -12.83 -46.42
CA THR A 516 1.69 -12.30 -45.62
C THR A 516 1.94 -10.85 -45.20
N THR A 517 3.15 -10.56 -44.74
CA THR A 517 3.58 -9.20 -44.35
C THR A 517 3.54 -8.25 -45.54
N GLY A 518 3.87 -8.71 -46.74
CA GLY A 518 3.78 -7.93 -47.97
C GLY A 518 2.35 -7.54 -48.35
N TYR A 519 1.39 -8.46 -48.27
CA TYR A 519 -0.02 -8.12 -48.48
C TYR A 519 -0.56 -7.16 -47.41
N LEU A 520 -0.13 -7.33 -46.16
CA LEU A 520 -0.48 -6.42 -45.06
C LEU A 520 0.09 -5.02 -45.30
N MET A 521 1.37 -4.93 -45.65
CA MET A 521 2.04 -3.67 -45.99
C MET A 521 1.28 -2.91 -47.08
N TYR A 522 0.88 -3.60 -48.15
CA TYR A 522 0.14 -2.97 -49.25
C TYR A 522 -1.15 -2.31 -48.77
N LYS A 523 -1.90 -3.00 -47.88
CA LYS A 523 -3.13 -2.45 -47.26
C LYS A 523 -2.85 -1.28 -46.32
N LEU A 524 -1.78 -1.37 -45.52
CA LEU A 524 -1.40 -0.30 -44.60
C LEU A 524 -0.95 0.96 -45.33
N PHE A 525 -0.27 0.84 -46.48
CA PHE A 525 0.09 2.00 -47.30
C PHE A 525 -1.12 2.71 -47.92
N GLU A 526 -2.11 1.96 -48.42
CA GLU A 526 -3.38 2.56 -48.89
C GLU A 526 -4.03 3.40 -47.77
N GLU A 527 -4.09 2.86 -46.56
CA GLU A 527 -4.65 3.58 -45.41
C GLU A 527 -3.79 4.78 -44.96
N LEU A 528 -2.46 4.67 -45.03
CA LEU A 528 -1.55 5.75 -44.68
C LEU A 528 -1.70 6.95 -45.62
N GLU A 529 -1.83 6.68 -46.92
CA GLU A 529 -2.12 7.70 -47.92
C GLU A 529 -3.52 8.32 -47.70
N ASP A 530 -4.55 7.50 -47.48
CA ASP A 530 -5.92 7.98 -47.24
C ASP A 530 -6.06 8.83 -45.97
N LYS A 531 -5.40 8.44 -44.87
CA LYS A 531 -5.55 9.07 -43.55
C LYS A 531 -4.64 10.29 -43.37
N PHE A 532 -3.40 10.20 -43.83
CA PHE A 532 -2.37 11.21 -43.55
C PHE A 532 -1.84 11.91 -44.81
N GLY A 533 -2.17 11.42 -46.01
CA GLY A 533 -1.63 11.96 -47.26
C GLY A 533 -0.15 11.66 -47.46
N THR A 534 0.37 10.63 -46.78
CA THR A 534 1.78 10.21 -46.84
C THR A 534 2.01 9.30 -48.04
N ASP A 535 2.76 9.76 -49.05
CA ASP A 535 3.02 9.03 -50.31
C ASP A 535 4.52 8.76 -50.58
N ASN A 536 5.39 9.18 -49.66
CA ASN A 536 6.85 9.12 -49.79
C ASN A 536 7.51 8.48 -48.57
N VAL A 537 8.56 7.68 -48.81
CA VAL A 537 9.37 7.06 -47.76
C VAL A 537 9.89 8.09 -46.76
N SER A 538 10.31 9.28 -47.21
CA SER A 538 10.86 10.33 -46.34
C SER A 538 9.87 10.89 -45.31
N GLN A 539 8.57 10.65 -45.49
CA GLN A 539 7.48 11.16 -44.66
C GLN A 539 6.91 10.10 -43.71
N LEU A 540 7.33 8.84 -43.81
CA LEU A 540 6.76 7.72 -43.06
C LEU A 540 6.83 7.92 -41.54
N ASN A 541 7.76 8.73 -41.05
CA ASN A 541 7.95 8.99 -39.62
C ASN A 541 7.26 10.28 -39.12
N ASP A 542 6.59 11.05 -39.98
CA ASP A 542 6.04 12.38 -39.63
C ASP A 542 4.87 12.31 -38.64
N HIS A 543 4.22 11.14 -38.51
CA HIS A 543 3.02 10.92 -37.72
C HIS A 543 3.21 9.95 -36.54
N ILE A 544 4.45 9.62 -36.19
CA ILE A 544 4.78 8.84 -34.98
C ILE A 544 4.41 9.67 -33.74
N GLY A 545 3.93 9.03 -32.66
CA GLY A 545 3.76 9.75 -31.40
C GLY A 545 2.38 10.29 -31.09
N GLY A 546 1.31 9.64 -31.57
CA GLY A 546 -0.07 9.97 -31.16
C GLY A 546 -0.26 10.00 -29.63
N GLU A 547 -1.31 10.68 -29.15
CA GLU A 547 -1.55 10.90 -27.70
C GLU A 547 -1.57 9.61 -26.86
N GLU A 548 -1.93 8.47 -27.45
CA GLU A 548 -2.00 7.17 -26.76
C GLU A 548 -0.80 6.25 -27.00
N ALA A 549 0.23 6.68 -27.74
CA ALA A 549 1.36 5.83 -28.11
C ALA A 549 2.11 5.26 -26.89
N TYR A 550 2.15 6.02 -25.80
CA TYR A 550 2.72 5.58 -24.53
C TYR A 550 2.08 4.30 -23.95
N LYS A 551 0.83 3.97 -24.32
CA LYS A 551 0.12 2.75 -23.87
C LYS A 551 0.63 1.48 -24.57
N GLN A 552 1.16 1.63 -25.78
CA GLN A 552 1.65 0.54 -26.60
C GLN A 552 3.17 0.32 -26.45
N ALA A 553 3.89 1.38 -26.09
CA ALA A 553 5.32 1.33 -25.83
C ALA A 553 5.68 0.29 -24.77
N ARG A 554 6.83 -0.36 -24.95
CA ARG A 554 7.42 -1.25 -23.96
C ARG A 554 8.15 -0.39 -22.92
N PRO A 555 7.81 -0.47 -21.63
CA PRO A 555 8.50 0.30 -20.61
C PRO A 555 9.90 -0.28 -20.36
N SER A 556 10.83 0.62 -20.12
CA SER A 556 12.18 0.32 -19.64
C SER A 556 12.45 1.09 -18.36
N HIS A 557 13.19 0.50 -17.44
CA HIS A 557 13.47 1.16 -16.17
C HIS A 557 14.51 2.28 -16.34
N ALA A 558 14.36 3.35 -15.58
CA ALA A 558 15.36 4.39 -15.40
C ALA A 558 15.29 4.95 -13.98
N ILE A 559 16.44 5.35 -13.44
CA ILE A 559 16.51 5.97 -12.11
C ILE A 559 16.54 7.49 -12.27
N LEU A 560 15.69 8.20 -11.54
CA LEU A 560 15.77 9.65 -11.41
C LEU A 560 16.26 10.00 -10.01
N LEU A 561 17.30 10.81 -9.90
CA LEU A 561 17.75 11.39 -8.62
C LEU A 561 17.59 12.91 -8.66
N ALA A 562 16.92 13.48 -7.65
CA ALA A 562 16.80 14.93 -7.52
C ALA A 562 18.14 15.53 -7.07
N LYS A 563 18.80 16.24 -7.98
CA LYS A 563 20.05 16.95 -7.72
C LYS A 563 19.82 18.24 -6.94
N THR A 564 18.74 18.96 -7.24
CA THR A 564 18.43 20.27 -6.65
C THR A 564 16.99 20.30 -6.13
N GLN A 565 16.65 21.28 -5.29
CA GLN A 565 15.27 21.46 -4.81
C GLN A 565 14.26 21.68 -5.96
N ALA A 566 14.70 22.35 -7.04
CA ALA A 566 13.88 22.49 -8.26
C ALA A 566 13.71 21.15 -8.99
N GLY A 567 14.77 20.34 -9.04
CA GLY A 567 14.73 18.97 -9.54
C GLY A 567 13.75 18.07 -8.79
N LEU A 568 13.67 18.22 -7.46
CA LEU A 568 12.67 17.50 -6.65
C LEU A 568 11.23 17.91 -7.03
N LYS A 569 10.95 19.21 -7.19
CA LYS A 569 9.64 19.68 -7.63
C LYS A 569 9.30 19.17 -9.04
N ASN A 570 10.28 19.11 -9.93
CA ASN A 570 10.13 18.53 -11.26
C ASN A 570 9.85 17.02 -11.20
N MET A 571 10.52 16.29 -10.30
CA MET A 571 10.26 14.87 -10.07
C MET A 571 8.85 14.64 -9.52
N PHE A 572 8.35 15.51 -8.62
CA PHE A 572 6.96 15.46 -8.16
C PHE A 572 5.99 15.60 -9.33
N LYS A 573 6.26 16.49 -10.29
CA LYS A 573 5.47 16.63 -11.52
C LYS A 573 5.52 15.38 -12.39
N ILE A 574 6.72 14.84 -12.65
CA ILE A 574 6.90 13.63 -13.48
C ILE A 574 6.09 12.46 -12.93
N VAL A 575 6.23 12.16 -11.63
CA VAL A 575 5.49 11.08 -10.97
C VAL A 575 3.98 11.35 -10.96
N SER A 576 3.58 12.60 -10.76
CA SER A 576 2.15 12.94 -10.76
C SER A 576 1.52 12.74 -12.13
N TYR A 577 2.20 13.16 -13.19
CA TYR A 577 1.70 12.98 -14.55
C TYR A 577 1.76 11.52 -14.99
N SER A 578 2.73 10.72 -14.54
CA SER A 578 2.74 9.27 -14.81
C SER A 578 1.59 8.52 -14.11
N MET A 579 1.14 8.99 -12.96
CA MET A 579 0.02 8.42 -12.21
C MET A 579 -1.37 8.97 -12.60
N THR A 580 -1.43 9.98 -13.46
CA THR A 580 -2.69 10.63 -13.86
C THR A 580 -2.89 10.74 -15.37
N GLN A 581 -1.96 11.34 -16.10
CA GLN A 581 -2.11 11.54 -17.55
C GLN A 581 -1.61 10.34 -18.35
N TYR A 582 -0.49 9.76 -17.93
CA TYR A 582 0.21 8.68 -18.63
C TYR A 582 0.12 7.34 -17.89
N TYR A 583 -0.88 7.21 -17.01
CA TYR A 583 -1.15 5.95 -16.36
C TYR A 583 -1.76 4.97 -17.38
N TYR A 584 -1.29 3.74 -17.35
CA TYR A 584 -1.91 2.63 -18.06
C TYR A 584 -2.08 1.46 -17.08
N ARG A 585 -1.53 0.27 -17.35
CA ARG A 585 -1.48 -0.79 -16.33
C ARG A 585 -0.46 -0.49 -15.23
N THR A 586 0.49 0.39 -15.55
CA THR A 586 1.54 0.91 -14.68
C THR A 586 1.71 2.41 -14.95
N ALA A 587 2.38 3.12 -14.06
CA ALA A 587 2.65 4.55 -14.21
C ALA A 587 3.81 4.77 -15.17
N ARG A 588 3.53 5.26 -16.38
CA ARG A 588 4.55 5.41 -17.44
C ARG A 588 5.03 6.86 -17.56
N VAL A 589 6.31 7.04 -17.84
CA VAL A 589 6.94 8.33 -18.05
C VAL A 589 7.39 8.42 -19.51
N PRO A 590 6.70 9.18 -20.36
CA PRO A 590 7.20 9.48 -21.69
C PRO A 590 8.54 10.19 -21.65
N ARG A 591 9.49 9.83 -22.51
CA ARG A 591 10.80 10.51 -22.57
C ARG A 591 10.67 12.02 -22.80
N ARG A 592 9.67 12.48 -23.58
CA ARG A 592 9.37 13.91 -23.74
C ARG A 592 8.98 14.60 -22.42
N LEU A 593 8.25 13.89 -21.54
CA LEU A 593 7.82 14.41 -20.25
C LEU A 593 9.03 14.55 -19.33
N LEU A 594 9.88 13.52 -19.30
CA LEU A 594 11.15 13.58 -18.58
C LEU A 594 12.01 14.73 -19.09
N ASN A 595 12.22 14.85 -20.41
CA ASN A 595 13.00 15.93 -21.01
C ASN A 595 12.46 17.33 -20.67
N LYS A 596 11.14 17.51 -20.67
CA LYS A 596 10.49 18.77 -20.29
C LYS A 596 10.81 19.19 -18.85
N TYR A 597 10.93 18.23 -17.93
CA TYR A 597 11.15 18.46 -16.51
C TYR A 597 12.52 17.95 -16.03
N ARG A 598 13.49 17.75 -16.93
CA ARG A 598 14.80 17.14 -16.59
C ARG A 598 15.70 18.05 -15.78
N GLU A 599 15.45 19.35 -15.78
CA GLU A 599 16.26 20.31 -15.04
C GLU A 599 16.36 19.93 -13.54
N GLY A 600 17.59 19.83 -13.04
CA GLY A 600 17.86 19.46 -11.66
C GLY A 600 17.71 17.96 -11.34
N ILE A 601 17.58 17.09 -12.36
CA ILE A 601 17.47 15.64 -12.21
C ILE A 601 18.68 14.95 -12.86
N ILE A 602 19.24 13.95 -12.18
CA ILE A 602 20.25 13.02 -12.71
C ILE A 602 19.53 11.75 -13.14
N VAL A 603 19.80 11.24 -14.34
CA VAL A 603 19.15 10.05 -14.90
C VAL A 603 20.14 8.88 -14.99
N GLY A 604 19.86 7.80 -14.26
CA GLY A 604 20.59 6.52 -14.29
C GLY A 604 19.98 5.50 -15.25
N SER A 605 20.82 4.61 -15.78
CA SER A 605 20.38 3.58 -16.73
C SER A 605 19.61 2.41 -16.13
N ALA A 606 19.54 2.31 -14.79
CA ALA A 606 18.83 1.28 -14.05
C ALA A 606 19.30 -0.17 -14.35
N CYS A 607 18.41 -1.11 -14.02
CA CYS A 607 18.69 -2.52 -13.80
C CYS A 607 18.64 -3.38 -15.08
N GLU A 608 18.39 -4.68 -14.91
CA GLU A 608 18.20 -5.66 -16.00
C GLU A 608 17.13 -5.24 -17.03
N ASN A 609 16.11 -4.48 -16.60
CA ASN A 609 15.05 -3.96 -17.46
C ASN A 609 15.35 -2.55 -18.02
N GLY A 610 16.55 -2.02 -17.75
CA GLY A 610 17.03 -0.75 -18.30
C GLY A 610 17.45 -0.87 -19.77
N GLU A 611 17.33 0.23 -20.51
CA GLU A 611 17.61 0.26 -21.96
C GLU A 611 19.07 -0.06 -22.29
N VAL A 612 20.01 0.41 -21.46
CA VAL A 612 21.45 0.21 -21.69
C VAL A 612 21.84 -1.26 -21.53
N PHE A 613 21.39 -1.92 -20.47
CA PHE A 613 21.67 -3.34 -20.26
C PHE A 613 20.98 -4.19 -21.32
N THR A 614 19.68 -3.95 -21.55
CA THR A 614 18.89 -4.71 -22.54
C THR A 614 19.49 -4.56 -23.95
N SER A 615 19.88 -3.35 -24.35
CA SER A 615 20.54 -3.10 -25.63
C SER A 615 21.90 -3.79 -25.72
N MET A 616 22.73 -3.74 -24.66
CA MET A 616 24.05 -4.38 -24.69
C MET A 616 23.92 -5.90 -24.86
N MET A 617 22.94 -6.50 -24.19
CA MET A 617 22.67 -7.94 -24.22
C MET A 617 22.11 -8.39 -25.58
N GLN A 618 21.20 -7.63 -26.19
CA GLN A 618 20.45 -8.04 -27.39
C GLN A 618 21.03 -7.51 -28.70
N LYS A 619 21.43 -6.23 -28.73
CA LYS A 619 21.85 -5.49 -29.92
C LYS A 619 23.35 -5.27 -30.01
N GLY A 620 24.04 -5.28 -28.86
CA GLY A 620 25.49 -5.16 -28.77
C GLY A 620 26.00 -3.73 -28.60
N TYR A 621 27.30 -3.56 -28.80
CA TYR A 621 28.06 -2.40 -28.31
C TYR A 621 27.69 -1.07 -28.99
N ASP A 622 27.59 -1.06 -30.31
CA ASP A 622 27.42 0.18 -31.10
C ASP A 622 26.05 0.81 -30.88
N ASP A 623 24.96 0.01 -30.92
CA ASP A 623 23.60 0.53 -30.73
C ASP A 623 23.42 1.01 -29.28
N THR A 624 24.06 0.33 -28.33
CA THR A 624 24.05 0.74 -26.93
C THR A 624 24.80 2.05 -26.70
N ARG A 625 25.84 2.35 -27.50
CA ARG A 625 26.59 3.60 -27.40
C ARG A 625 25.70 4.82 -27.67
N GLU A 626 24.75 4.74 -28.59
CA GLU A 626 23.83 5.83 -28.87
C GLU A 626 22.85 6.06 -27.71
N LEU A 627 22.23 4.98 -27.22
CA LEU A 627 21.30 5.04 -26.08
C LEU A 627 21.97 5.55 -24.79
N ALA A 628 23.18 5.08 -24.51
CA ALA A 628 23.93 5.45 -23.31
C ALA A 628 24.24 6.95 -23.22
N GLN A 629 24.22 7.69 -24.34
CA GLN A 629 24.41 9.16 -24.35
C GLN A 629 23.34 9.90 -23.56
N TYR A 630 22.11 9.37 -23.51
CA TYR A 630 20.97 9.98 -22.83
C TYR A 630 21.10 9.99 -21.30
N TYR A 631 21.85 9.07 -20.72
CA TYR A 631 21.95 8.86 -19.27
C TYR A 631 23.11 9.65 -18.65
N ASP A 632 22.95 10.15 -17.44
CA ASP A 632 24.00 10.89 -16.73
C ASP A 632 25.02 9.96 -16.07
N TYR A 633 24.59 8.74 -15.70
CA TYR A 633 25.44 7.65 -15.24
C TYR A 633 24.88 6.29 -15.70
N LEU A 634 25.75 5.29 -15.76
CA LEU A 634 25.38 3.92 -16.15
C LEU A 634 25.48 2.99 -14.93
N GLU A 635 24.56 2.05 -14.82
CA GLU A 635 24.52 1.07 -13.74
C GLU A 635 25.02 -0.29 -14.20
N VAL A 636 25.74 -0.96 -13.30
CA VAL A 636 26.07 -2.38 -13.35
C VAL A 636 25.73 -2.99 -12.00
N MET A 637 25.36 -4.26 -11.97
CA MET A 637 24.88 -4.92 -10.74
C MET A 637 25.64 -6.22 -10.48
N PRO A 638 25.62 -6.75 -9.24
CA PRO A 638 26.17 -8.07 -8.93
C PRO A 638 25.61 -9.17 -9.84
N LYS A 639 26.42 -10.17 -10.17
CA LYS A 639 26.06 -11.24 -11.12
C LYS A 639 24.80 -12.01 -10.71
N THR A 640 24.64 -12.18 -9.39
CA THR A 640 23.50 -12.86 -8.76
C THR A 640 22.14 -12.24 -9.11
N LEU A 641 22.07 -10.95 -9.48
CA LEU A 641 20.81 -10.32 -9.90
C LEU A 641 20.39 -10.76 -11.32
N TYR A 642 21.36 -11.02 -12.19
CA TYR A 642 21.12 -11.44 -13.57
C TYR A 642 20.97 -12.96 -13.74
N GLN A 643 21.09 -13.74 -12.66
CA GLN A 643 21.11 -15.20 -12.72
C GLN A 643 19.91 -15.79 -13.48
N HIS A 644 18.73 -15.20 -13.27
CA HIS A 644 17.51 -15.65 -13.93
C HIS A 644 17.58 -15.56 -15.47
N LEU A 645 18.36 -14.63 -16.05
CA LEU A 645 18.59 -14.52 -17.50
C LEU A 645 19.43 -15.67 -18.05
N ILE A 646 20.35 -16.19 -17.23
CA ILE A 646 21.17 -17.37 -17.54
C ILE A 646 20.30 -18.64 -17.43
N ASP A 647 19.44 -18.70 -16.42
CA ASP A 647 18.58 -19.86 -16.18
C ASP A 647 17.58 -20.06 -17.33
N ILE A 648 17.00 -18.97 -17.85
CA ILE A 648 16.10 -19.00 -19.02
C ILE A 648 16.84 -18.96 -20.38
N LYS A 649 18.18 -19.06 -20.37
CA LYS A 649 19.03 -19.14 -21.58
C LYS A 649 18.96 -17.91 -22.51
N ILE A 650 18.58 -16.74 -21.99
CA ILE A 650 18.75 -15.47 -22.72
C ILE A 650 20.22 -15.08 -22.74
N ILE A 651 20.93 -15.27 -21.62
CA ILE A 651 22.38 -15.16 -21.55
C ILE A 651 22.96 -16.58 -21.51
N LYS A 652 23.95 -16.83 -22.36
CA LYS A 652 24.54 -18.16 -22.53
C LYS A 652 25.07 -18.77 -21.24
N ASP A 653 25.92 -18.00 -20.54
CA ASP A 653 26.61 -18.38 -19.32
C ASP A 653 27.13 -17.15 -18.57
N GLU A 654 27.76 -17.39 -17.42
CA GLU A 654 28.35 -16.35 -16.58
C GLU A 654 29.48 -15.57 -17.28
N THR A 655 30.22 -16.19 -18.19
CA THR A 655 31.30 -15.51 -18.92
C THR A 655 30.75 -14.47 -19.89
N ALA A 656 29.66 -14.80 -20.59
CA ALA A 656 28.94 -13.85 -21.43
C ALA A 656 28.37 -12.66 -20.62
N LEU A 657 27.83 -12.92 -19.43
CA LEU A 657 27.38 -11.86 -18.53
C LEU A 657 28.54 -10.93 -18.12
N GLU A 658 29.68 -11.49 -17.73
CA GLU A 658 30.85 -10.69 -17.37
C GLU A 658 31.34 -9.81 -18.55
N GLU A 659 31.25 -10.32 -19.78
CA GLU A 659 31.58 -9.56 -20.98
C GLU A 659 30.61 -8.39 -21.19
N ILE A 660 29.30 -8.61 -21.06
CA ILE A 660 28.27 -7.56 -21.14
C ILE A 660 28.58 -6.45 -20.12
N LEU A 661 28.84 -6.80 -18.86
CA LEU A 661 29.12 -5.84 -17.79
C LEU A 661 30.44 -5.09 -18.03
N LYS A 662 31.50 -5.79 -18.47
CA LYS A 662 32.79 -5.17 -18.87
C LYS A 662 32.62 -4.20 -20.05
N ASN A 663 31.75 -4.53 -21.01
CA ASN A 663 31.46 -3.67 -22.15
C ASN A 663 30.72 -2.39 -21.73
N ILE A 664 29.79 -2.47 -20.77
CA ILE A 664 29.13 -1.27 -20.21
C ILE A 664 30.17 -0.38 -19.50
N VAL A 665 31.07 -0.96 -18.70
CA VAL A 665 32.16 -0.21 -18.04
C VAL A 665 33.06 0.48 -19.07
N LYS A 666 33.47 -0.25 -20.11
CA LYS A 666 34.28 0.29 -21.22
C LYS A 666 33.56 1.44 -21.90
N LEU A 667 32.26 1.28 -22.19
CA LEU A 667 31.43 2.30 -22.82
C LEU A 667 31.32 3.58 -21.98
N GLY A 668 31.14 3.44 -20.66
CA GLY A 668 31.13 4.59 -19.75
C GLY A 668 32.44 5.39 -19.80
N LYS A 669 33.59 4.71 -19.84
CA LYS A 669 34.90 5.35 -20.00
C LYS A 669 35.04 6.09 -21.33
N GLU A 670 34.59 5.49 -22.44
CA GLU A 670 34.61 6.13 -23.77
C GLU A 670 33.70 7.37 -23.85
N LEU A 671 32.52 7.31 -23.23
CA LEU A 671 31.55 8.42 -23.20
C LEU A 671 31.81 9.44 -22.09
N ASN A 672 32.84 9.24 -21.26
CA ASN A 672 33.11 10.03 -20.06
C ASN A 672 31.91 10.14 -19.10
N LYS A 673 31.21 9.02 -18.90
CA LYS A 673 30.07 8.87 -18.00
C LYS A 673 30.44 7.98 -16.83
N PRO A 674 30.12 8.36 -15.57
CA PRO A 674 30.34 7.49 -14.42
C PRO A 674 29.59 6.17 -14.59
N VAL A 675 30.28 5.06 -14.32
CA VAL A 675 29.64 3.74 -14.16
C VAL A 675 29.63 3.42 -12.69
N VAL A 676 28.49 3.02 -12.15
CA VAL A 676 28.29 2.77 -10.72
C VAL A 676 27.79 1.34 -10.51
N ALA A 677 28.33 0.68 -9.48
CA ALA A 677 27.87 -0.62 -9.04
C ALA A 677 26.73 -0.43 -8.02
N THR A 678 25.51 -0.84 -8.37
CA THR A 678 24.31 -0.69 -7.53
C THR A 678 23.76 -2.03 -7.08
N GLY A 679 23.07 -2.04 -5.92
CA GLY A 679 22.61 -3.27 -5.27
C GLY A 679 21.18 -3.67 -5.57
N ASP A 680 20.39 -2.79 -6.20
CA ASP A 680 18.94 -2.95 -6.44
C ASP A 680 18.20 -3.44 -5.18
N VAL A 681 18.46 -2.78 -4.05
CA VAL A 681 18.19 -3.35 -2.72
C VAL A 681 16.69 -3.45 -2.47
N HIS A 682 16.16 -4.63 -2.11
CA HIS A 682 14.74 -4.80 -1.71
C HIS A 682 14.54 -5.35 -0.29
N TYR A 683 15.61 -5.75 0.39
CA TYR A 683 15.60 -6.20 1.78
C TYR A 683 16.96 -6.04 2.44
N LEU A 684 17.02 -6.05 3.78
CA LEU A 684 18.27 -5.77 4.47
C LEU A 684 19.22 -6.95 4.39
N ASP A 685 18.83 -8.09 4.94
CA ASP A 685 19.70 -9.26 5.11
C ASP A 685 19.25 -10.44 4.24
N PRO A 686 20.13 -11.38 3.88
CA PRO A 686 19.77 -12.51 3.01
C PRO A 686 18.56 -13.32 3.49
N HIS A 687 18.38 -13.44 4.81
CA HIS A 687 17.26 -14.17 5.41
C HIS A 687 15.90 -13.45 5.30
N ASP A 688 15.89 -12.17 4.91
CA ASP A 688 14.66 -11.39 4.67
C ASP A 688 14.04 -11.68 3.29
N LYS A 689 14.76 -12.39 2.41
CA LYS A 689 14.29 -12.82 1.08
C LYS A 689 12.93 -13.52 1.15
N VAL A 690 12.70 -14.32 2.19
CA VAL A 690 11.44 -15.05 2.39
C VAL A 690 10.24 -14.12 2.54
N TYR A 691 10.39 -12.95 3.16
CA TYR A 691 9.29 -12.01 3.32
C TYR A 691 8.90 -11.40 1.96
N ARG A 692 9.90 -11.05 1.13
CA ARG A 692 9.69 -10.59 -0.24
C ARG A 692 9.00 -11.66 -1.08
N ASP A 693 9.43 -12.92 -0.96
CA ASP A 693 8.82 -14.04 -1.70
C ASP A 693 7.34 -14.24 -1.32
N ILE A 694 7.01 -14.18 -0.02
CA ILE A 694 5.62 -14.23 0.47
C ILE A 694 4.77 -13.13 -0.14
N VAL A 695 5.27 -11.88 -0.12
CA VAL A 695 4.52 -10.71 -0.61
C VAL A 695 4.35 -10.76 -2.14
N ILE A 696 5.40 -11.12 -2.90
CA ILE A 696 5.33 -11.22 -4.36
C ILE A 696 4.38 -12.33 -4.79
N LYS A 697 4.49 -13.54 -4.18
CA LYS A 697 3.64 -14.68 -4.52
C LYS A 697 2.16 -14.45 -4.18
N ALA A 698 1.85 -13.56 -3.24
CA ALA A 698 0.48 -13.15 -2.97
C ALA A 698 -0.19 -12.42 -4.15
N VAL A 699 0.58 -11.88 -5.11
CA VAL A 699 0.06 -11.14 -6.28
C VAL A 699 0.21 -11.98 -7.55
N LYS A 700 -0.81 -12.79 -7.88
CA LYS A 700 -0.79 -13.70 -9.06
C LYS A 700 -0.53 -13.00 -10.40
N SER A 701 -0.89 -11.73 -10.54
CA SER A 701 -0.65 -10.95 -11.75
C SER A 701 0.79 -10.45 -11.89
N ASN A 702 1.58 -10.48 -10.81
CA ASN A 702 2.99 -10.11 -10.85
C ASN A 702 3.78 -11.17 -11.64
N ALA A 703 4.56 -10.73 -12.62
CA ALA A 703 5.39 -11.63 -13.42
C ALA A 703 6.45 -12.34 -12.56
N LEU A 704 6.95 -11.67 -11.52
CA LEU A 704 7.92 -12.23 -10.57
C LEU A 704 7.32 -13.40 -9.77
N ALA A 705 6.01 -13.41 -9.51
CA ALA A 705 5.34 -14.49 -8.80
C ALA A 705 5.38 -15.84 -9.54
N ARG A 706 5.70 -15.83 -10.84
CA ARG A 706 5.85 -17.03 -11.67
C ARG A 706 7.29 -17.52 -11.75
N ARG A 707 8.25 -16.74 -11.25
CA ARG A 707 9.65 -17.16 -11.22
C ARG A 707 9.80 -18.24 -10.14
N PRO A 708 10.47 -19.37 -10.43
CA PRO A 708 10.74 -20.39 -9.41
C PRO A 708 11.56 -19.84 -8.25
N GLU A 709 12.51 -18.95 -8.55
CA GLU A 709 13.38 -18.31 -7.58
C GLU A 709 13.55 -16.81 -7.91
N LEU A 710 13.62 -15.99 -6.86
CA LEU A 710 13.87 -14.55 -6.96
C LEU A 710 15.36 -14.24 -6.82
N PRO A 711 15.88 -13.18 -7.47
CA PRO A 711 17.28 -12.77 -7.34
C PRO A 711 17.62 -12.28 -5.93
N ASP A 712 18.90 -12.38 -5.59
CA ASP A 712 19.44 -11.96 -4.30
C ASP A 712 19.72 -10.45 -4.28
N VAL A 713 18.83 -9.70 -3.64
CA VAL A 713 18.82 -8.23 -3.61
C VAL A 713 18.89 -7.65 -2.19
N GLN A 714 19.63 -8.32 -1.31
CA GLN A 714 19.97 -7.79 0.00
C GLN A 714 20.79 -6.50 -0.10
N PHE A 715 20.70 -5.66 0.93
CA PHE A 715 21.63 -4.55 1.10
C PHE A 715 23.03 -5.13 1.33
N ARG A 716 23.91 -5.07 0.34
CA ARG A 716 25.27 -5.62 0.45
C ARG A 716 26.22 -4.66 1.20
N THR A 717 27.26 -5.19 1.83
CA THR A 717 28.36 -4.38 2.38
C THR A 717 29.33 -3.94 1.29
N THR A 718 30.25 -3.02 1.59
CA THR A 718 31.34 -2.65 0.68
C THR A 718 32.17 -3.87 0.26
N ASN A 719 32.56 -4.71 1.21
CA ASN A 719 33.36 -5.91 0.94
C ASN A 719 32.62 -6.91 0.05
N GLU A 720 31.36 -7.20 0.35
CA GLU A 720 30.52 -8.09 -0.48
C GLU A 720 30.39 -7.56 -1.92
N MET A 721 30.37 -6.24 -2.10
CA MET A 721 30.36 -5.66 -3.45
C MET A 721 31.68 -5.89 -4.18
N PHE A 722 32.83 -5.75 -3.50
CA PHE A 722 34.12 -6.06 -4.10
C PHE A 722 34.23 -7.52 -4.52
N ASP A 723 33.70 -8.44 -3.70
CA ASP A 723 33.69 -9.88 -4.01
C ASP A 723 32.85 -10.20 -5.26
N GLU A 724 31.66 -9.59 -5.38
CA GLU A 724 30.76 -9.76 -6.54
C GLU A 724 31.36 -9.24 -7.86
N PHE A 725 32.27 -8.25 -7.80
CA PHE A 725 32.96 -7.67 -8.96
C PHE A 725 34.43 -8.11 -9.07
N SER A 726 34.82 -9.19 -8.38
CA SER A 726 36.20 -9.71 -8.34
C SER A 726 36.79 -10.09 -9.71
N TYR A 727 35.94 -10.27 -10.73
CA TYR A 727 36.32 -10.56 -12.12
C TYR A 727 36.78 -9.33 -12.93
N MET A 728 36.66 -8.12 -12.37
CA MET A 728 37.21 -6.87 -12.89
C MET A 728 38.54 -6.52 -12.22
N ASP A 729 39.35 -5.65 -12.81
CA ASP A 729 40.59 -5.18 -12.18
C ASP A 729 40.30 -4.25 -10.97
N SER A 730 41.23 -4.21 -10.00
CA SER A 730 41.04 -3.47 -8.75
C SER A 730 40.82 -1.97 -8.94
N GLN A 731 41.38 -1.36 -9.99
CA GLN A 731 41.16 0.06 -10.28
C GLN A 731 39.72 0.30 -10.73
N THR A 732 39.22 -0.54 -11.64
CA THR A 732 37.82 -0.49 -12.07
C THR A 732 36.85 -0.75 -10.91
N GLN A 733 37.13 -1.74 -10.04
CA GLN A 733 36.30 -2.01 -8.86
C GLN A 733 36.19 -0.79 -7.95
N GLN A 734 37.34 -0.19 -7.60
CA GLN A 734 37.39 1.01 -6.75
C GLN A 734 36.60 2.17 -7.39
N GLU A 735 36.77 2.35 -8.71
CA GLU A 735 36.10 3.40 -9.48
C GLU A 735 34.57 3.24 -9.44
N ILE A 736 34.04 2.04 -9.72
CA ILE A 736 32.58 1.83 -9.86
C ILE A 736 31.86 1.60 -8.51
N ILE A 737 32.55 1.06 -7.50
CA ILE A 737 31.95 0.73 -6.19
C ILE A 737 32.02 1.92 -5.23
N ILE A 738 33.08 2.74 -5.32
CA ILE A 738 33.35 3.80 -4.34
C ILE A 738 33.35 5.17 -5.00
N ASP A 739 34.26 5.41 -5.95
CA ASP A 739 34.58 6.77 -6.40
C ASP A 739 33.43 7.40 -7.20
N ASN A 740 32.84 6.66 -8.13
CA ASN A 740 31.73 7.13 -8.96
C ASN A 740 30.43 7.31 -8.14
N PRO A 741 29.98 6.35 -7.29
CA PRO A 741 28.81 6.57 -6.45
C PRO A 741 28.96 7.78 -5.53
N LYS A 742 30.15 7.95 -4.93
CA LYS A 742 30.49 9.13 -4.12
C LYS A 742 30.43 10.41 -4.94
N LYS A 743 30.97 10.42 -6.16
CA LYS A 743 30.90 11.58 -7.06
C LYS A 743 29.47 11.99 -7.40
N ILE A 744 28.57 11.01 -7.63
CA ILE A 744 27.14 11.28 -7.86
C ILE A 744 26.51 11.87 -6.59
N MET A 745 26.70 11.22 -5.44
CA MET A 745 26.16 11.68 -4.16
C MET A 745 26.65 13.08 -3.76
N ASP A 746 27.94 13.37 -3.95
CA ASP A 746 28.55 14.68 -3.67
C ASP A 746 28.02 15.78 -4.61
N SER A 747 27.52 15.41 -5.79
CA SER A 747 26.94 16.37 -6.75
C SER A 747 25.52 16.82 -6.42
N ILE A 748 24.84 16.14 -5.48
CA ILE A 748 23.46 16.43 -5.06
C ILE A 748 23.48 17.52 -3.98
N ASP A 749 22.62 18.52 -4.10
CA ASP A 749 22.47 19.60 -3.10
C ASP A 749 21.78 19.09 -1.82
N GLU A 750 21.74 19.90 -0.77
CA GLU A 750 20.87 19.62 0.37
C GLU A 750 19.41 19.90 -0.02
N VAL A 751 18.63 18.84 -0.19
CA VAL A 751 17.23 18.88 -0.65
C VAL A 751 16.30 18.50 0.51
N SER A 752 15.18 19.21 0.66
CA SER A 752 14.13 18.88 1.63
C SER A 752 12.84 18.47 0.92
N PRO A 753 12.30 17.25 1.17
CA PRO A 753 11.06 16.80 0.56
C PRO A 753 9.80 17.34 1.24
N VAL A 754 9.93 17.88 2.45
CA VAL A 754 8.86 18.51 3.21
C VAL A 754 9.24 19.95 3.54
N LYS A 755 8.26 20.83 3.72
CA LYS A 755 8.52 22.22 4.11
C LYS A 755 8.66 22.34 5.63
N ASP A 756 9.11 23.50 6.10
CA ASP A 756 9.43 23.70 7.52
C ASP A 756 8.37 24.51 8.28
N LYS A 757 7.38 25.05 7.57
CA LYS A 757 6.35 25.94 8.12
C LYS A 757 5.01 25.73 7.45
N LEU A 758 3.95 26.20 8.12
CA LEU A 758 2.60 26.23 7.58
C LEU A 758 2.45 27.34 6.54
N TYR A 759 1.80 27.02 5.42
CA TYR A 759 1.41 27.97 4.39
C TYR A 759 -0.11 28.03 4.33
N THR A 760 -0.67 29.21 4.58
CA THR A 760 -2.12 29.42 4.67
C THR A 760 -2.67 30.11 3.41
N PRO A 761 -3.87 29.75 2.95
CA PRO A 761 -4.53 30.43 1.84
C PRO A 761 -4.89 31.86 2.25
N LYS A 762 -4.87 32.78 1.29
CA LYS A 762 -5.29 34.17 1.49
C LYS A 762 -6.63 34.41 0.80
N MET A 763 -7.52 35.14 1.44
CA MET A 763 -8.79 35.57 0.86
C MET A 763 -9.02 37.03 1.26
N GLU A 764 -9.02 37.93 0.28
CA GLU A 764 -9.20 39.36 0.50
C GLU A 764 -10.56 39.62 1.18
N GLY A 765 -10.56 40.47 2.21
CA GLY A 765 -11.77 40.81 2.98
C GLY A 765 -12.22 39.76 4.00
N ALA A 766 -11.57 38.60 4.11
CA ALA A 766 -12.02 37.53 5.02
C ALA A 766 -12.00 37.94 6.50
N GLU A 767 -11.02 38.74 6.92
CA GLU A 767 -10.91 39.24 8.30
C GLU A 767 -12.07 40.15 8.68
N ASP A 768 -12.41 41.09 7.78
CA ASP A 768 -13.53 42.01 7.97
C ASP A 768 -14.87 41.28 7.93
N GLU A 769 -15.03 40.31 7.03
CA GLU A 769 -16.26 39.51 6.92
C GLU A 769 -16.50 38.70 8.21
N ILE A 770 -15.48 38.00 8.74
CA ILE A 770 -15.60 37.26 10.00
C ILE A 770 -15.91 38.20 11.17
N ARG A 771 -15.24 39.34 11.25
CA ARG A 771 -15.50 40.34 12.29
C ARG A 771 -16.96 40.83 12.23
N ASN A 772 -17.44 41.17 11.03
CA ASN A 772 -18.79 41.69 10.82
C ASN A 772 -19.86 40.63 11.11
N LEU A 773 -19.69 39.40 10.62
CA LEU A 773 -20.60 38.28 10.91
C LEU A 773 -20.72 38.04 12.42
N THR A 774 -19.58 38.01 13.11
CA THR A 774 -19.50 37.82 14.56
C THR A 774 -20.23 38.93 15.31
N LEU A 775 -19.88 40.18 15.02
CA LEU A 775 -20.44 41.35 15.72
C LEU A 775 -21.95 41.45 15.51
N ASN A 776 -22.40 41.30 14.25
CA ASN A 776 -23.82 41.37 13.92
C ASN A 776 -24.63 40.31 14.66
N LYS A 777 -24.12 39.06 14.72
CA LYS A 777 -24.81 37.98 15.44
C LYS A 777 -24.76 38.18 16.95
N ALA A 778 -23.64 38.64 17.51
CA ALA A 778 -23.52 38.92 18.93
C ALA A 778 -24.52 40.01 19.36
N HIS A 779 -24.63 41.11 18.62
CA HIS A 779 -25.62 42.16 18.88
C HIS A 779 -27.06 41.67 18.74
N GLU A 780 -27.33 40.82 17.74
CA GLU A 780 -28.65 40.20 17.57
C GLU A 780 -29.05 39.38 18.80
N LEU A 781 -28.11 38.66 19.41
CA LEU A 781 -28.39 37.73 20.51
C LEU A 781 -28.32 38.38 21.90
N TYR A 782 -27.36 39.28 22.14
CA TYR A 782 -27.02 39.83 23.46
C TYR A 782 -27.27 41.35 23.60
N GLY A 783 -27.62 42.04 22.51
CA GLY A 783 -27.93 43.47 22.51
C GLY A 783 -26.74 44.38 22.19
N ASP A 784 -27.00 45.68 22.10
CA ASP A 784 -26.02 46.73 21.84
C ASP A 784 -26.22 47.85 22.89
N PRO A 785 -25.24 48.11 23.79
CA PRO A 785 -23.91 47.48 23.84
C PRO A 785 -23.95 46.02 24.36
N LEU A 786 -22.92 45.24 24.02
CA LEU A 786 -22.76 43.88 24.51
C LEU A 786 -22.49 43.82 26.02
N PRO A 787 -22.92 42.76 26.72
CA PRO A 787 -22.44 42.47 28.07
C PRO A 787 -20.90 42.33 28.09
N GLU A 788 -20.25 42.83 29.13
CA GLU A 788 -18.79 42.86 29.28
C GLU A 788 -18.15 41.49 29.02
N ILE A 789 -18.70 40.42 29.60
CA ILE A 789 -18.20 39.04 29.43
C ILE A 789 -18.24 38.55 27.97
N VAL A 790 -19.21 39.03 27.18
CA VAL A 790 -19.35 38.68 25.76
C VAL A 790 -18.37 39.50 24.93
N GLN A 791 -18.25 40.80 25.22
CA GLN A 791 -17.32 41.70 24.55
C GLN A 791 -15.87 41.24 24.74
N GLU A 792 -15.46 40.95 25.98
CA GLU A 792 -14.10 40.49 26.29
C GLU A 792 -13.77 39.16 25.61
N ARG A 793 -14.72 38.20 25.61
CA ARG A 793 -14.56 36.91 24.93
C ARG A 793 -14.39 37.12 23.42
N MET A 794 -15.27 37.91 22.81
CA MET A 794 -15.24 38.20 21.38
C MET A 794 -13.94 38.89 20.95
N ASP A 795 -13.51 39.93 21.66
CA ASP A 795 -12.31 40.68 21.32
C ASP A 795 -11.04 39.83 21.44
N LYS A 796 -10.95 39.01 22.49
CA LYS A 796 -9.85 38.06 22.69
C LYS A 796 -9.77 37.04 21.55
N GLU A 797 -10.90 36.42 21.21
CA GLU A 797 -10.94 35.40 20.15
C GLU A 797 -10.67 35.99 18.77
N LEU A 798 -11.32 37.09 18.40
CA LEU A 798 -11.11 37.75 17.10
C LEU A 798 -9.66 38.20 16.93
N LYS A 799 -9.04 38.76 17.97
CA LYS A 799 -7.61 39.13 17.94
C LYS A 799 -6.72 37.92 17.68
N SER A 800 -7.01 36.77 18.29
CA SER A 800 -6.23 35.54 18.08
C SER A 800 -6.46 34.93 16.68
N ILE A 801 -7.71 34.83 16.24
CA ILE A 801 -8.08 34.23 14.94
C ILE A 801 -7.51 35.06 13.79
N ILE A 802 -7.69 36.38 13.83
CA ILE A 802 -7.18 37.30 12.81
C ILE A 802 -5.65 37.38 12.88
N GLY A 803 -5.09 37.59 14.08
CA GLY A 803 -3.65 37.77 14.27
C GLY A 803 -2.80 36.56 13.84
N ASN A 804 -3.36 35.35 13.94
CA ASN A 804 -2.70 34.11 13.52
C ASN A 804 -3.10 33.64 12.10
N GLY A 805 -3.91 34.41 11.38
CA GLY A 805 -4.27 34.12 9.98
C GLY A 805 -5.31 33.01 9.76
N PHE A 806 -6.15 32.72 10.77
CA PHE A 806 -7.18 31.66 10.69
C PHE A 806 -8.55 32.14 10.18
N SER A 807 -8.69 33.42 9.86
CA SER A 807 -9.96 33.99 9.35
C SER A 807 -10.47 33.27 8.10
N VAL A 808 -9.56 32.85 7.22
CA VAL A 808 -9.91 32.19 5.95
C VAL A 808 -10.57 30.83 6.20
N ILE A 809 -10.02 29.99 7.09
CA ILE A 809 -10.64 28.70 7.42
C ILE A 809 -11.98 28.83 8.13
N TYR A 810 -12.14 29.84 9.00
CA TYR A 810 -13.43 30.14 9.62
C TYR A 810 -14.46 30.51 8.55
N LEU A 811 -14.08 31.36 7.60
CA LEU A 811 -14.99 31.82 6.56
C LEU A 811 -15.41 30.70 5.61
N ILE A 812 -14.48 29.81 5.25
CA ILE A 812 -14.80 28.65 4.42
C ILE A 812 -15.76 27.72 5.14
N SER A 813 -15.46 27.36 6.39
CA SER A 813 -16.32 26.51 7.21
C SER A 813 -17.70 27.12 7.36
N GLN A 814 -17.79 28.44 7.57
CA GLN A 814 -19.05 29.16 7.60
C GLN A 814 -19.82 29.03 6.28
N ARG A 815 -19.16 29.22 5.13
CA ARG A 815 -19.78 29.11 3.80
C ARG A 815 -20.25 27.67 3.49
N LEU A 816 -19.48 26.67 3.89
CA LEU A 816 -19.85 25.25 3.75
C LEU A 816 -21.11 24.92 4.58
N VAL A 817 -21.12 25.30 5.86
CA VAL A 817 -22.26 25.10 6.75
C VAL A 817 -23.49 25.86 6.26
N TYR A 818 -23.31 27.12 5.86
CA TYR A 818 -24.39 27.95 5.33
C TYR A 818 -25.01 27.34 4.06
N LYS A 819 -24.18 26.88 3.11
CA LYS A 819 -24.67 26.23 1.89
C LYS A 819 -25.44 24.94 2.21
N SER A 820 -24.89 24.08 3.07
CA SER A 820 -25.56 22.83 3.48
C SER A 820 -26.92 23.10 4.10
N ASN A 821 -26.99 24.02 5.07
CA ASN A 821 -28.24 24.40 5.72
C ASN A 821 -29.25 24.99 4.73
N LYS A 822 -28.79 25.82 3.77
CA LYS A 822 -29.64 26.39 2.71
C LYS A 822 -30.21 25.31 1.78
N ASP A 823 -29.43 24.28 1.50
CA ASP A 823 -29.82 23.14 0.68
C ASP A 823 -30.64 22.09 1.47
N GLY A 824 -30.91 22.36 2.76
CA GLY A 824 -31.78 21.55 3.62
C GLY A 824 -31.05 20.54 4.52
N TYR A 825 -29.73 20.42 4.41
CA TYR A 825 -28.96 19.46 5.20
C TYR A 825 -28.32 20.15 6.40
N LEU A 826 -28.76 19.77 7.61
CA LEU A 826 -28.14 20.23 8.85
C LEU A 826 -26.69 19.72 8.92
N VAL A 827 -25.83 20.51 9.55
CA VAL A 827 -24.43 20.13 9.81
C VAL A 827 -24.24 19.96 11.30
N GLY A 828 -23.79 18.78 11.71
CA GLY A 828 -23.43 18.48 13.09
C GLY A 828 -22.12 19.17 13.48
N SER A 829 -22.10 19.72 14.69
CA SER A 829 -20.88 20.30 15.28
C SER A 829 -19.93 19.18 15.70
N ARG A 830 -18.62 19.36 15.54
CA ARG A 830 -17.62 18.36 15.95
C ARG A 830 -16.32 18.99 16.39
N GLY A 831 -15.64 18.29 17.31
CA GLY A 831 -14.24 18.56 17.63
C GLY A 831 -14.07 19.79 18.51
N SER A 832 -12.92 20.44 18.44
CA SER A 832 -12.62 21.58 19.33
C SER A 832 -13.12 22.93 18.85
N VAL A 833 -13.69 23.04 17.64
CA VAL A 833 -14.18 24.34 17.14
C VAL A 833 -15.35 24.87 17.98
N GLY A 834 -16.11 23.99 18.66
CA GLY A 834 -17.13 24.36 19.64
C GLY A 834 -16.59 25.10 20.88
N SER A 835 -15.27 25.14 21.07
CA SER A 835 -14.63 25.97 22.10
C SER A 835 -14.53 27.46 21.70
N SER A 836 -14.82 27.83 20.45
CA SER A 836 -14.77 29.22 19.97
C SER A 836 -16.14 29.88 19.93
N PHE A 837 -16.28 30.99 20.65
CA PHE A 837 -17.47 31.84 20.61
C PHE A 837 -17.63 32.51 19.24
N VAL A 838 -16.53 32.88 18.58
CA VAL A 838 -16.54 33.39 17.20
C VAL A 838 -17.16 32.35 16.27
N ALA A 839 -16.79 31.08 16.39
CA ALA A 839 -17.37 30.00 15.59
C ALA A 839 -18.89 29.85 15.80
N THR A 840 -19.37 30.00 17.05
CA THR A 840 -20.80 30.02 17.38
C THR A 840 -21.51 31.18 16.68
N MET A 841 -20.93 32.39 16.74
CA MET A 841 -21.54 33.60 16.15
C MET A 841 -21.54 33.58 14.63
N THR A 842 -20.55 32.95 14.00
CA THR A 842 -20.52 32.75 12.54
C THR A 842 -21.38 31.57 12.07
N GLY A 843 -21.93 30.77 12.99
CA GLY A 843 -22.78 29.62 12.66
C GLY A 843 -22.02 28.40 12.15
N ILE A 844 -20.74 28.26 12.51
CA ILE A 844 -19.90 27.08 12.21
C ILE A 844 -20.24 25.95 13.17
N THR A 845 -20.56 26.28 14.42
CA THR A 845 -20.91 25.35 15.49
C THR A 845 -22.16 25.82 16.22
N GLU A 846 -22.94 24.87 16.74
CA GLU A 846 -24.11 25.12 17.58
C GLU A 846 -23.76 25.19 19.07
N VAL A 847 -22.53 24.80 19.44
CA VAL A 847 -22.03 24.85 20.82
C VAL A 847 -21.68 26.28 21.19
N ASN A 848 -22.23 26.77 22.31
CA ASN A 848 -21.91 28.08 22.86
C ASN A 848 -20.95 27.94 24.05
N PRO A 849 -19.68 28.36 23.93
CA PRO A 849 -18.66 28.09 24.95
C PRO A 849 -18.68 29.07 26.13
N LEU A 850 -19.57 30.06 26.15
CA LEU A 850 -19.70 30.99 27.27
C LEU A 850 -20.13 30.25 28.55
N PRO A 851 -19.92 30.86 29.74
CA PRO A 851 -20.47 30.33 30.99
C PRO A 851 -22.01 30.17 30.90
N PRO A 852 -22.61 29.27 31.69
CA PRO A 852 -24.06 29.07 31.73
C PRO A 852 -24.78 30.40 31.92
N HIS A 853 -25.82 30.63 31.12
CA HIS A 853 -26.54 31.90 31.17
C HIS A 853 -27.98 31.81 30.65
N TYR A 854 -28.78 32.77 31.09
CA TYR A 854 -30.04 33.11 30.45
C TYR A 854 -29.85 34.23 29.43
N ARG A 855 -30.61 34.19 28.34
CA ARG A 855 -30.76 35.32 27.41
C ARG A 855 -32.21 35.50 26.97
N CYS A 856 -32.67 36.74 26.88
CA CYS A 856 -34.01 37.06 26.43
C CYS A 856 -34.05 37.28 24.91
N PRO A 857 -34.82 36.50 24.14
CA PRO A 857 -34.90 36.68 22.70
C PRO A 857 -35.51 38.04 22.29
N LYS A 858 -36.32 38.66 23.17
CA LYS A 858 -37.06 39.91 22.91
C LYS A 858 -36.29 41.17 23.31
N CYS A 859 -35.97 41.34 24.60
CA CYS A 859 -35.35 42.56 25.12
C CYS A 859 -33.83 42.44 25.37
N LYS A 860 -33.22 41.31 24.96
CA LYS A 860 -31.78 41.06 25.03
C LYS A 860 -31.15 41.09 26.43
N TYR A 861 -31.97 41.03 27.49
CA TYR A 861 -31.49 40.79 28.86
C TYR A 861 -30.70 39.49 28.96
N SER A 862 -29.55 39.51 29.62
CA SER A 862 -28.71 38.34 29.89
C SER A 862 -28.30 38.25 31.37
N GLU A 863 -28.13 37.02 31.87
CA GLU A 863 -27.72 36.72 33.26
C GLU A 863 -26.76 35.52 33.24
N PHE A 864 -25.51 35.70 33.67
CA PHE A 864 -24.43 34.71 33.58
C PHE A 864 -24.06 34.12 34.95
N PHE A 865 -23.67 32.83 34.96
CA PHE A 865 -23.22 32.10 36.14
C PHE A 865 -21.76 31.66 35.95
N THR A 866 -20.81 32.34 36.61
CA THR A 866 -19.36 32.17 36.36
C THR A 866 -18.61 31.45 37.48
N LYS A 867 -19.28 31.09 38.57
CA LYS A 867 -18.65 30.51 39.77
C LYS A 867 -18.68 28.97 39.79
N GLY A 868 -18.90 28.32 38.64
CA GLY A 868 -19.07 26.86 38.55
C GLY A 868 -20.32 26.33 39.27
N GLU A 869 -21.27 27.21 39.57
CA GLU A 869 -22.53 26.88 40.28
C GLU A 869 -23.44 25.97 39.44
N VAL A 870 -23.30 26.02 38.12
CA VAL A 870 -24.08 25.24 37.14
C VAL A 870 -23.10 24.64 36.14
N GLY A 871 -23.25 23.34 35.83
CA GLY A 871 -22.36 22.65 34.89
C GLY A 871 -22.61 23.00 33.42
N SER A 872 -23.88 23.18 33.04
CA SER A 872 -24.31 23.55 31.69
C SER A 872 -25.51 24.48 31.75
N GLY A 873 -25.59 25.46 30.85
CA GLY A 873 -26.77 26.31 30.68
C GLY A 873 -28.04 25.53 30.38
N TYR A 874 -27.93 24.35 29.77
CA TYR A 874 -29.10 23.49 29.50
C TYR A 874 -29.73 22.90 30.76
N ASP A 875 -28.99 22.88 31.87
CA ASP A 875 -29.49 22.44 33.16
C ASP A 875 -30.22 23.53 33.95
N LEU A 876 -30.18 24.78 33.49
CA LEU A 876 -30.93 25.86 34.11
C LEU A 876 -32.45 25.58 34.05
N PRO A 877 -33.21 25.92 35.11
CA PRO A 877 -34.66 25.80 35.09
C PRO A 877 -35.30 26.82 34.13
N ASP A 878 -36.51 26.57 33.66
CA ASP A 878 -37.21 27.55 32.83
C ASP A 878 -37.55 28.80 33.66
N LYS A 879 -37.24 29.97 33.11
CA LYS A 879 -37.36 31.27 33.81
C LYS A 879 -37.97 32.32 32.88
N LYS A 880 -38.87 33.15 33.39
CA LYS A 880 -39.40 34.32 32.66
C LYS A 880 -38.43 35.49 32.77
N CYS A 881 -38.34 36.28 31.70
CA CYS A 881 -37.48 37.45 31.66
C CYS A 881 -37.93 38.51 32.67
N PRO A 882 -37.06 38.95 33.59
CA PRO A 882 -37.43 39.94 34.61
C PRO A 882 -37.72 41.33 34.02
N LYS A 883 -37.27 41.61 32.79
CA LYS A 883 -37.48 42.89 32.11
C LYS A 883 -38.74 42.96 31.24
N CYS A 884 -39.12 41.86 30.56
CA CYS A 884 -40.22 41.91 29.57
C CYS A 884 -41.20 40.73 29.65
N GLY A 885 -41.02 39.80 30.58
CA GLY A 885 -41.92 38.66 30.79
C GLY A 885 -41.86 37.54 29.73
N ALA A 886 -41.05 37.69 28.67
CA ALA A 886 -40.84 36.62 27.69
C ALA A 886 -40.07 35.44 28.29
N ASP A 887 -40.25 34.24 27.74
CA ASP A 887 -39.44 33.07 28.13
C ASP A 887 -37.96 33.31 27.83
N LEU A 888 -37.11 33.05 28.83
CA LEU A 888 -35.66 33.12 28.65
C LEU A 888 -35.17 31.86 27.94
N LYS A 889 -34.26 32.06 26.98
CA LYS A 889 -33.44 30.98 26.43
C LYS A 889 -32.29 30.69 27.39
N LYS A 890 -31.83 29.44 27.39
CA LYS A 890 -30.81 28.90 28.29
C LYS A 890 -29.66 28.39 27.43
N ASP A 891 -28.44 28.75 27.76
CA ASP A 891 -27.28 28.48 26.90
C ASP A 891 -25.96 28.59 27.68
N GLY A 892 -24.84 28.20 27.07
CA GLY A 892 -23.49 28.30 27.64
C GLY A 892 -22.99 27.01 28.29
N GLN A 893 -21.84 26.53 27.85
CA GLN A 893 -21.26 25.24 28.22
C GLN A 893 -19.94 25.34 28.99
N ASP A 894 -19.49 26.56 29.29
CA ASP A 894 -18.25 26.85 30.04
C ASP A 894 -17.01 26.15 29.46
N ILE A 895 -16.68 26.49 28.21
CA ILE A 895 -15.59 25.86 27.46
C ILE A 895 -14.50 26.92 27.17
N PRO A 896 -13.25 26.66 27.57
CA PRO A 896 -12.14 27.59 27.34
C PRO A 896 -11.74 27.60 25.85
N PHE A 897 -11.46 28.79 25.32
CA PHE A 897 -11.05 28.98 23.93
C PHE A 897 -9.70 28.33 23.62
N GLU A 898 -8.81 28.31 24.60
CA GLU A 898 -7.44 27.79 24.49
C GLU A 898 -7.39 26.30 24.19
N THR A 899 -8.45 25.53 24.47
CA THR A 899 -8.58 24.15 24.00
C THR A 899 -8.48 24.05 22.47
N PHE A 900 -8.93 25.09 21.75
CA PHE A 900 -8.88 25.17 20.30
C PHE A 900 -7.52 25.63 19.79
N LEU A 901 -7.04 26.82 20.17
CA LEU A 901 -5.84 27.47 19.59
C LEU A 901 -4.61 27.55 20.52
N GLY A 902 -4.69 27.02 21.73
CA GLY A 902 -3.69 27.27 22.77
C GLY A 902 -3.67 28.72 23.23
N PHE A 903 -2.72 29.06 24.09
CA PHE A 903 -2.56 30.42 24.64
C PHE A 903 -1.80 31.36 23.70
N LYS A 904 -0.90 30.83 22.86
CA LYS A 904 -0.03 31.62 21.98
C LYS A 904 -0.39 31.51 20.49
N GLY A 905 -1.42 30.76 20.13
CA GLY A 905 -1.73 30.47 18.73
C GLY A 905 -0.70 29.54 18.07
N ASP A 906 0.08 28.83 18.88
CA ASP A 906 1.13 27.89 18.49
C ASP A 906 0.59 26.54 17.99
N LYS A 907 -0.73 26.34 18.10
CA LYS A 907 -1.42 25.16 17.59
C LYS A 907 -2.13 25.50 16.28
N VAL A 908 -1.85 24.75 15.23
CA VAL A 908 -2.63 24.76 13.98
C VAL A 908 -3.98 24.08 14.27
N PRO A 909 -5.13 24.77 14.08
CA PRO A 909 -6.44 24.21 14.37
C PRO A 909 -6.99 23.40 13.19
N ASP A 910 -7.65 22.29 13.51
CA ASP A 910 -8.53 21.57 12.58
C ASP A 910 -9.99 21.99 12.86
N ILE A 911 -10.76 22.33 11.81
CA ILE A 911 -12.21 22.56 11.90
C ILE A 911 -12.91 21.31 11.36
N ASP A 912 -13.52 20.55 12.27
CA ASP A 912 -14.27 19.34 11.96
C ASP A 912 -15.76 19.66 11.76
N LEU A 913 -16.33 19.21 10.66
CA LEU A 913 -17.75 19.41 10.35
C LEU A 913 -18.39 18.07 9.95
N ASN A 914 -19.47 17.69 10.64
CA ASN A 914 -20.23 16.48 10.32
C ASN A 914 -21.37 16.82 9.36
N PHE A 915 -21.16 16.60 8.07
CA PHE A 915 -22.23 16.66 7.07
C PHE A 915 -22.99 15.33 7.04
N SER A 916 -24.22 15.36 6.54
CA SER A 916 -24.90 14.13 6.12
C SER A 916 -24.03 13.37 5.11
N GLY A 917 -23.95 12.04 5.25
CA GLY A 917 -23.25 11.19 4.28
C GLY A 917 -23.69 11.45 2.83
N ASP A 918 -24.99 11.68 2.60
CA ASP A 918 -25.55 11.97 1.28
C ASP A 918 -25.07 13.30 0.70
N TYR A 919 -24.78 14.27 1.57
CA TYR A 919 -24.40 15.63 1.18
C TYR A 919 -22.89 15.86 1.17
N GLN A 920 -22.11 14.96 1.80
CA GLN A 920 -20.66 15.07 1.92
C GLN A 920 -19.96 15.31 0.56
N PRO A 921 -20.29 14.61 -0.55
CA PRO A 921 -19.65 14.85 -1.83
C PRO A 921 -19.96 16.24 -2.41
N VAL A 922 -21.14 16.78 -2.14
CA VAL A 922 -21.55 18.13 -2.56
C VAL A 922 -20.75 19.18 -1.78
N ALA A 923 -20.55 18.97 -0.47
CA ALA A 923 -19.72 19.83 0.36
C ALA A 923 -18.24 19.80 -0.10
N HIS A 924 -17.70 18.62 -0.43
CA HIS A 924 -16.36 18.53 -1.03
C HIS A 924 -16.29 19.31 -2.34
N ASN A 925 -17.20 19.07 -3.28
CA ASN A 925 -17.16 19.75 -4.59
C ASN A 925 -17.33 21.27 -4.48
N TYR A 926 -18.04 21.77 -3.47
CA TYR A 926 -18.12 23.20 -3.23
C TYR A 926 -16.77 23.83 -2.90
N THR A 927 -15.83 23.07 -2.32
CA THR A 927 -14.46 23.57 -2.11
C THR A 927 -13.73 23.85 -3.43
N LYS A 928 -13.97 23.08 -4.50
CA LYS A 928 -13.45 23.36 -5.85
C LYS A 928 -13.98 24.68 -6.39
N VAL A 929 -15.24 25.01 -6.10
CA VAL A 929 -15.84 26.30 -6.50
C VAL A 929 -15.21 27.46 -5.72
N LEU A 930 -14.88 27.24 -4.44
CA LEU A 930 -14.29 28.27 -3.58
C LEU A 930 -12.82 28.55 -3.89
N PHE A 931 -12.04 27.54 -4.27
CA PHE A 931 -10.58 27.63 -4.41
C PHE A 931 -10.06 27.44 -5.83
N GLY A 932 -10.85 26.86 -6.73
CA GLY A 932 -10.39 26.35 -8.02
C GLY A 932 -9.95 24.88 -7.93
N GLU A 933 -10.14 24.14 -9.01
CA GLU A 933 -9.89 22.69 -9.04
C GLU A 933 -8.41 22.32 -8.81
N ASP A 934 -7.48 23.19 -9.21
CA ASP A 934 -6.05 22.98 -9.05
C ASP A 934 -5.51 23.36 -7.66
N HIS A 935 -6.36 23.87 -6.77
CA HIS A 935 -6.00 24.31 -5.42
C HIS A 935 -6.65 23.49 -4.30
N VAL A 936 -7.44 22.47 -4.64
CA VAL A 936 -8.00 21.54 -3.64
C VAL A 936 -7.80 20.10 -4.05
N PHE A 937 -7.28 19.32 -3.11
CA PHE A 937 -7.01 17.89 -3.31
C PHE A 937 -7.60 17.09 -2.17
N ARG A 938 -7.95 15.84 -2.44
CA ARG A 938 -8.30 14.92 -1.36
C ARG A 938 -7.01 14.48 -0.67
N ALA A 939 -6.99 14.38 0.66
CA ALA A 939 -5.85 13.77 1.33
C ALA A 939 -5.77 12.28 0.93
N GLY A 940 -4.61 11.83 0.43
CA GLY A 940 -4.37 10.43 0.12
C GLY A 940 -4.09 9.59 1.35
N THR A 941 -4.33 8.29 1.24
CA THR A 941 -3.96 7.30 2.27
C THR A 941 -3.17 6.16 1.63
N ILE A 942 -2.22 5.60 2.38
CA ILE A 942 -1.44 4.44 1.94
C ILE A 942 -1.97 3.21 2.69
N GLY A 943 -2.50 2.24 1.95
CA GLY A 943 -2.96 0.97 2.50
C GLY A 943 -1.81 -0.03 2.58
N THR A 944 -1.39 -0.40 3.79
CA THR A 944 -0.30 -1.35 4.03
C THR A 944 -0.82 -2.73 4.45
N ILE A 945 0.05 -3.74 4.37
CA ILE A 945 -0.24 -5.08 4.90
C ILE A 945 -0.27 -5.01 6.44
N ALA A 946 -1.46 -5.19 7.01
CA ALA A 946 -1.65 -5.39 8.44
C ALA A 946 -1.65 -6.88 8.81
N ASP A 947 -1.50 -7.19 10.10
CA ASP A 947 -1.35 -8.55 10.65
C ASP A 947 -2.26 -9.60 9.99
N ARG A 948 -3.58 -9.34 9.95
CA ARG A 948 -4.57 -10.30 9.39
C ARG A 948 -4.26 -10.65 7.93
N THR A 949 -3.85 -9.67 7.13
CA THR A 949 -3.52 -9.89 5.72
C THR A 949 -2.19 -10.63 5.62
N ALA A 950 -1.20 -10.29 6.44
CA ALA A 950 0.09 -10.96 6.47
C ALA A 950 -0.04 -12.45 6.79
N PHE A 951 -0.82 -12.83 7.81
CA PHE A 951 -1.12 -14.25 8.09
C PHE A 951 -1.77 -14.94 6.90
N GLY A 952 -2.70 -14.28 6.21
CA GLY A 952 -3.31 -14.82 5.00
C GLY A 952 -2.30 -15.10 3.89
N TYR A 953 -1.32 -14.22 3.70
CA TYR A 953 -0.25 -14.41 2.71
C TYR A 953 0.74 -15.51 3.10
N VAL A 954 1.10 -15.61 4.39
CA VAL A 954 1.93 -16.72 4.88
C VAL A 954 1.22 -18.05 4.67
N LYS A 955 -0.08 -18.16 4.98
CA LYS A 955 -0.86 -19.37 4.73
C LYS A 955 -0.92 -19.75 3.25
N ASN A 956 -1.06 -18.76 2.37
CA ASN A 956 -0.98 -19.00 0.93
C ASN A 956 0.40 -19.53 0.52
N TYR A 957 1.46 -18.94 1.06
CA TYR A 957 2.83 -19.36 0.81
C TYR A 957 3.11 -20.79 1.29
N GLU A 958 2.62 -21.18 2.46
CA GLU A 958 2.65 -22.58 2.95
C GLU A 958 1.99 -23.54 1.96
N GLU A 959 0.80 -23.18 1.46
CA GLU A 959 0.06 -23.99 0.48
C GLU A 959 0.80 -24.09 -0.87
N LEU A 960 1.41 -23.01 -1.34
CA LEU A 960 2.16 -22.97 -2.61
C LEU A 960 3.48 -23.75 -2.55
N THR A 961 4.13 -23.77 -1.38
CA THR A 961 5.45 -24.39 -1.19
C THR A 961 5.38 -25.78 -0.57
N ASP A 962 4.17 -26.28 -0.27
CA ASP A 962 3.93 -27.56 0.41
C ASP A 962 4.68 -27.67 1.74
N GLN A 963 4.68 -26.57 2.51
CA GLN A 963 5.34 -26.49 3.82
C GLN A 963 4.31 -26.48 4.95
N ASN A 964 4.62 -27.17 6.05
CA ASN A 964 3.87 -27.08 7.29
C ASN A 964 4.72 -26.33 8.32
N LEU A 965 4.43 -25.05 8.56
CA LEU A 965 5.19 -24.24 9.51
C LEU A 965 4.56 -24.32 10.92
N ARG A 966 5.39 -24.03 11.92
CA ARG A 966 4.93 -23.90 13.32
C ARG A 966 4.27 -22.53 13.50
N ASN A 967 3.37 -22.38 14.48
CA ASN A 967 2.70 -21.09 14.69
C ASN A 967 3.73 -19.97 14.97
N ALA A 968 4.80 -20.28 15.72
CA ALA A 968 5.86 -19.31 15.95
C ALA A 968 6.53 -18.82 14.64
N GLU A 969 6.71 -19.69 13.65
CA GLU A 969 7.28 -19.32 12.36
C GLU A 969 6.28 -18.54 11.52
N GLU A 970 5.01 -18.96 11.51
CA GLU A 970 3.95 -18.20 10.83
C GLU A 970 3.86 -16.76 11.34
N GLU A 971 3.91 -16.57 12.66
CA GLU A 971 3.89 -15.25 13.26
C GLU A 971 5.13 -14.42 12.89
N ARG A 972 6.33 -15.03 12.88
CA ARG A 972 7.57 -14.35 12.45
C ARG A 972 7.50 -13.91 10.99
N LEU A 973 7.07 -14.79 10.10
CA LEU A 973 6.91 -14.50 8.68
C LEU A 973 5.84 -13.44 8.42
N ALA A 974 4.72 -13.52 9.15
CA ALA A 974 3.66 -12.53 9.07
C ALA A 974 4.17 -11.15 9.51
N MET A 975 4.84 -11.08 10.67
CA MET A 975 5.45 -9.84 11.18
C MET A 975 6.42 -9.22 10.17
N GLY A 976 7.31 -10.02 9.58
CA GLY A 976 8.29 -9.57 8.57
C GLY A 976 7.66 -9.09 7.25
N SER A 977 6.40 -9.45 6.99
CA SER A 977 5.65 -9.01 5.79
C SER A 977 4.74 -7.81 6.05
N THR A 978 4.62 -7.34 7.30
CA THR A 978 3.76 -6.18 7.63
C THR A 978 4.37 -4.85 7.19
N GLY A 979 3.51 -3.84 7.02
CA GLY A 979 3.94 -2.48 6.71
C GLY A 979 4.25 -2.23 5.23
N VAL A 980 4.42 -3.27 4.41
CA VAL A 980 4.56 -3.15 2.96
C VAL A 980 3.30 -2.53 2.35
N LYS A 981 3.49 -1.55 1.46
CA LYS A 981 2.42 -0.90 0.70
C LYS A 981 1.73 -1.92 -0.19
N ARG A 982 0.41 -1.96 -0.09
CA ARG A 982 -0.47 -2.79 -0.92
C ARG A 982 -1.31 -1.97 -1.90
N THR A 983 -1.82 -0.82 -1.48
CA THR A 983 -2.71 0.04 -2.29
C THR A 983 -2.63 1.50 -1.85
N THR A 984 -3.26 2.41 -2.60
CA THR A 984 -3.56 3.77 -2.16
C THR A 984 -5.07 3.98 -2.06
N GLY A 985 -5.48 5.01 -1.31
CA GLY A 985 -6.89 5.30 -1.07
C GLY A 985 -7.13 6.77 -0.77
N GLN A 986 -8.34 7.08 -0.30
CA GLN A 986 -8.76 8.44 0.04
C GLN A 986 -8.98 8.56 1.54
N HIS A 987 -8.56 9.69 2.11
CA HIS A 987 -8.96 10.05 3.44
C HIS A 987 -10.49 10.20 3.48
N PRO A 988 -11.18 9.75 4.54
CA PRO A 988 -12.64 9.83 4.63
C PRO A 988 -13.24 11.24 4.64
N ALA A 989 -12.43 12.30 4.77
CA ALA A 989 -12.93 13.66 5.01
C ALA A 989 -11.98 14.79 4.57
N GLY A 990 -10.68 14.62 4.77
CA GLY A 990 -9.70 15.69 4.61
C GLY A 990 -9.58 16.20 3.18
N ILE A 991 -9.88 17.48 3.00
CA ILE A 991 -9.57 18.26 1.80
C ILE A 991 -8.36 19.14 2.11
N ILE A 992 -7.33 19.02 1.29
CA ILE A 992 -6.11 19.82 1.36
C ILE A 992 -6.31 21.08 0.52
N VAL A 993 -6.02 22.24 1.10
CA VAL A 993 -6.19 23.54 0.44
C VAL A 993 -4.83 24.16 0.16
N VAL A 994 -4.50 24.30 -1.12
CA VAL A 994 -3.24 24.89 -1.59
C VAL A 994 -3.40 26.41 -1.70
N PRO A 995 -2.51 27.21 -1.10
CA PRO A 995 -2.51 28.65 -1.31
C PRO A 995 -2.33 29.02 -2.79
N ASP A 996 -3.01 30.06 -3.25
CA ASP A 996 -2.98 30.55 -4.65
C ASP A 996 -1.58 30.98 -5.13
N TYR A 997 -0.72 31.40 -4.22
CA TYR A 997 0.67 31.78 -4.50
C TYR A 997 1.66 30.60 -4.49
N MET A 998 1.19 29.36 -4.30
CA MET A 998 1.98 28.13 -4.28
C MET A 998 1.38 27.08 -5.24
N ASP A 999 2.14 26.04 -5.52
CA ASP A 999 1.71 24.87 -6.29
C ASP A 999 1.60 23.66 -5.35
N ILE A 1000 0.70 22.71 -5.63
CA ILE A 1000 0.64 21.44 -4.87
C ILE A 1000 1.99 20.72 -4.89
N PHE A 1001 2.74 20.82 -6.00
CA PHE A 1001 4.07 20.22 -6.14
C PHE A 1001 5.14 20.89 -5.26
N ASP A 1002 4.84 21.99 -4.56
CA ASP A 1002 5.72 22.50 -3.50
C ASP A 1002 5.67 21.65 -2.23
N PHE A 1003 4.63 20.82 -2.08
CA PHE A 1003 4.34 20.04 -0.88
C PHE A 1003 4.35 18.54 -1.14
N THR A 1004 3.72 18.09 -2.23
CA THR A 1004 3.53 16.66 -2.49
C THR A 1004 3.21 16.41 -3.96
N PRO A 1005 3.58 15.25 -4.52
CA PRO A 1005 3.01 14.77 -5.77
C PRO A 1005 1.49 14.51 -5.62
N ILE A 1006 0.80 14.29 -6.73
CA ILE A 1006 -0.62 13.94 -6.77
C ILE A 1006 -0.84 12.68 -7.59
N GLN A 1007 -1.85 11.90 -7.24
CA GLN A 1007 -2.25 10.71 -7.97
C GLN A 1007 -3.77 10.54 -7.93
N TYR A 1008 -4.28 9.50 -8.59
CA TYR A 1008 -5.62 9.01 -8.31
C TYR A 1008 -5.60 7.94 -7.21
N PRO A 1009 -6.66 7.87 -6.37
CA PRO A 1009 -6.77 6.86 -5.32
C PRO A 1009 -7.01 5.49 -5.95
N ALA A 1010 -6.26 4.48 -5.50
CA ALA A 1010 -6.24 3.14 -6.10
C ALA A 1010 -6.01 3.16 -7.63
N ASP A 1011 -5.36 4.22 -8.12
CA ASP A 1011 -5.10 4.51 -9.53
C ASP A 1011 -6.35 4.55 -10.43
N ASP A 1012 -7.54 4.77 -9.86
CA ASP A 1012 -8.78 4.91 -10.62
C ASP A 1012 -8.81 6.24 -11.39
N GLN A 1013 -8.54 6.17 -12.69
CA GLN A 1013 -8.51 7.34 -13.58
C GLN A 1013 -9.87 8.03 -13.76
N ASN A 1014 -10.97 7.40 -13.31
CA ASN A 1014 -12.32 7.99 -13.32
C ASN A 1014 -12.72 8.63 -11.99
N ALA A 1015 -11.84 8.60 -10.98
CA ALA A 1015 -12.14 9.16 -9.68
C ALA A 1015 -12.38 10.68 -9.77
N ALA A 1016 -13.42 11.16 -9.07
CA ALA A 1016 -13.79 12.59 -9.08
C ALA A 1016 -12.75 13.52 -8.44
N TRP A 1017 -11.80 12.96 -7.69
CA TRP A 1017 -10.79 13.69 -6.94
C TRP A 1017 -9.41 13.09 -7.16
N LYS A 1018 -8.44 13.96 -7.41
CA LYS A 1018 -7.03 13.64 -7.23
C LYS A 1018 -6.69 13.67 -5.75
N THR A 1019 -5.84 12.76 -5.33
CA THR A 1019 -5.32 12.65 -3.97
C THR A 1019 -3.89 13.13 -3.88
N THR A 1020 -3.48 13.64 -2.71
CA THR A 1020 -2.07 13.80 -2.39
C THR A 1020 -1.35 12.45 -2.40
N HIS A 1021 -0.12 12.42 -2.91
CA HIS A 1021 0.71 11.21 -2.96
C HIS A 1021 1.28 10.86 -1.58
N PHE A 1022 1.65 11.89 -0.82
CA PHE A 1022 1.94 11.77 0.61
C PHE A 1022 0.64 11.70 1.40
N ASP A 1023 0.66 10.92 2.47
CA ASP A 1023 -0.40 11.00 3.46
C ASP A 1023 -0.39 12.36 4.18
N PHE A 1024 -1.51 12.72 4.78
CA PHE A 1024 -1.62 13.99 5.48
C PHE A 1024 -0.66 14.10 6.67
N HIS A 1025 -0.34 13.00 7.35
CA HIS A 1025 0.57 13.02 8.51
C HIS A 1025 1.95 13.58 8.11
N SER A 1026 2.41 13.25 6.91
CA SER A 1026 3.69 13.70 6.36
C SER A 1026 3.75 15.18 6.03
N ILE A 1027 2.61 15.84 5.80
CA ILE A 1027 2.52 17.25 5.38
C ILE A 1027 1.66 18.12 6.33
N HIS A 1028 1.31 17.61 7.51
CA HIS A 1028 0.35 18.24 8.42
C HIS A 1028 0.78 19.63 8.90
N ASP A 1029 2.10 19.85 9.02
CA ASP A 1029 2.69 21.12 9.44
C ASP A 1029 2.84 22.13 8.29
N ASN A 1030 2.53 21.75 7.05
CA ASN A 1030 2.87 22.53 5.86
C ASN A 1030 1.66 23.14 5.17
N ILE A 1031 0.52 22.47 5.22
CA ILE A 1031 -0.67 22.83 4.46
C ILE A 1031 -1.94 22.61 5.28
N LEU A 1032 -2.94 23.47 5.09
CA LEU A 1032 -4.20 23.37 5.81
C LEU A 1032 -5.08 22.24 5.27
N LYS A 1033 -5.80 21.61 6.19
CA LYS A 1033 -6.80 20.57 5.92
C LYS A 1033 -8.17 21.00 6.44
N LEU A 1034 -9.21 20.74 5.64
CA LEU A 1034 -10.61 20.84 6.03
C LEU A 1034 -11.19 19.44 6.18
N ASP A 1035 -11.61 19.06 7.38
CA ASP A 1035 -12.24 17.76 7.63
C ASP A 1035 -13.76 17.86 7.45
N ILE A 1036 -14.18 17.63 6.20
CA ILE A 1036 -15.59 17.57 5.78
C ILE A 1036 -16.04 16.12 5.90
N LEU A 1037 -16.52 15.74 7.08
CA LEU A 1037 -16.88 14.36 7.44
C LEU A 1037 -18.31 14.03 7.02
N GLY A 1038 -18.54 12.78 6.63
CA GLY A 1038 -19.87 12.20 6.50
C GLY A 1038 -20.26 11.53 7.81
N HIS A 1039 -21.47 11.80 8.28
CA HIS A 1039 -22.01 11.25 9.52
C HIS A 1039 -23.49 10.89 9.34
N ASP A 1040 -23.96 9.91 10.11
CA ASP A 1040 -25.34 9.44 10.03
C ASP A 1040 -26.31 10.33 10.84
N ASP A 1041 -25.89 10.87 11.99
CA ASP A 1041 -26.74 11.76 12.79
C ASP A 1041 -27.44 12.88 11.99
N PRO A 1042 -26.74 13.69 11.15
CA PRO A 1042 -27.43 14.70 10.35
C PRO A 1042 -28.42 14.10 9.36
N THR A 1043 -28.12 12.93 8.79
CA THR A 1043 -29.00 12.19 7.88
C THR A 1043 -30.25 11.70 8.60
N MET A 1044 -30.09 11.11 9.79
CA MET A 1044 -31.19 10.59 10.62
C MET A 1044 -32.09 11.72 11.12
N ILE A 1045 -31.51 12.82 11.63
CA ILE A 1045 -32.27 13.98 12.10
C ILE A 1045 -33.01 14.63 10.94
N ARG A 1046 -32.39 14.73 9.75
CA ARG A 1046 -33.06 15.24 8.55
C ARG A 1046 -34.25 14.37 8.17
N MET A 1047 -34.08 13.05 8.13
CA MET A 1047 -35.17 12.13 7.85
C MET A 1047 -36.31 12.25 8.87
N LEU A 1048 -36.00 12.39 10.16
CA LEU A 1048 -37.00 12.61 11.21
C LEU A 1048 -37.74 13.95 11.02
N GLN A 1049 -37.04 15.01 10.64
CA GLN A 1049 -37.65 16.30 10.31
C GLN A 1049 -38.58 16.17 9.09
N ASP A 1050 -38.15 15.50 8.03
CA ASP A 1050 -38.95 15.31 6.81
C ASP A 1050 -40.21 14.45 7.06
N LEU A 1051 -40.11 13.45 7.94
CA LEU A 1051 -41.24 12.58 8.30
C LEU A 1051 -42.22 13.23 9.28
N SER A 1052 -41.72 14.01 10.25
CA SER A 1052 -42.54 14.60 11.32
C SER A 1052 -43.04 16.02 11.01
N GLY A 1053 -42.34 16.74 10.11
CA GLY A 1053 -42.52 18.17 9.90
C GLY A 1053 -42.03 19.06 11.06
N ILE A 1054 -41.37 18.48 12.07
CA ILE A 1054 -40.89 19.20 13.25
C ILE A 1054 -39.46 19.70 12.99
N ASP A 1055 -39.24 21.00 13.16
CA ASP A 1055 -37.89 21.58 13.13
C ASP A 1055 -37.09 21.13 14.38
N PRO A 1056 -35.98 20.38 14.22
CA PRO A 1056 -35.18 19.90 15.34
C PRO A 1056 -34.67 21.01 16.26
N LYS A 1057 -34.44 22.22 15.73
CA LYS A 1057 -33.95 23.37 16.53
C LYS A 1057 -34.99 23.93 17.50
N THR A 1058 -36.25 23.51 17.38
CA THR A 1058 -37.33 23.91 18.28
C THR A 1058 -37.50 22.97 19.47
N LEU A 1059 -36.85 21.81 19.45
CA LEU A 1059 -36.96 20.81 20.51
C LEU A 1059 -36.33 21.31 21.82
N PRO A 1060 -36.95 21.04 22.98
CA PRO A 1060 -36.36 21.35 24.26
C PRO A 1060 -35.13 20.46 24.51
N VAL A 1061 -33.99 21.09 24.80
CA VAL A 1061 -32.71 20.42 25.09
C VAL A 1061 -32.75 19.51 26.33
N LYS A 1062 -33.77 19.67 27.20
CA LYS A 1062 -33.97 18.89 28.42
C LYS A 1062 -35.45 18.56 28.60
N ASP A 1063 -35.97 17.65 27.78
CA ASP A 1063 -37.29 17.07 27.99
C ASP A 1063 -37.24 15.98 29.07
N PRO A 1064 -38.08 16.03 30.12
CA PRO A 1064 -38.06 15.04 31.20
C PRO A 1064 -38.29 13.59 30.74
N GLY A 1065 -39.14 13.37 29.72
CA GLY A 1065 -39.41 12.04 29.19
C GLY A 1065 -38.23 11.51 28.37
N VAL A 1066 -37.58 12.37 27.59
CA VAL A 1066 -36.35 11.99 26.87
C VAL A 1066 -35.21 11.69 27.83
N MET A 1067 -35.03 12.50 28.89
CA MET A 1067 -33.98 12.26 29.90
C MET A 1067 -34.19 10.94 30.67
N GLU A 1068 -35.44 10.52 30.89
CA GLU A 1068 -35.74 9.26 31.58
C GLU A 1068 -35.22 8.02 30.80
N LEU A 1069 -35.02 8.13 29.47
CA LEU A 1069 -34.44 7.06 28.65
C LEU A 1069 -33.04 6.67 29.11
N PHE A 1070 -32.25 7.62 29.61
CA PHE A 1070 -30.87 7.38 30.04
C PHE A 1070 -30.78 6.69 31.42
N SER A 1071 -31.88 6.61 32.15
CA SER A 1071 -31.94 6.03 33.49
C SER A 1071 -32.97 4.91 33.64
N GLY A 1072 -33.79 4.63 32.63
CA GLY A 1072 -34.82 3.58 32.67
C GLY A 1072 -35.55 3.36 31.35
N THR A 1073 -36.51 2.43 31.33
CA THR A 1073 -37.31 2.08 30.14
C THR A 1073 -38.73 2.64 30.17
N LYS A 1074 -39.10 3.33 31.26
CA LYS A 1074 -40.48 3.74 31.54
C LYS A 1074 -41.07 4.66 30.47
N SER A 1075 -40.30 5.62 29.97
CA SER A 1075 -40.72 6.53 28.90
C SER A 1075 -40.96 5.84 27.55
N LEU A 1076 -40.44 4.62 27.35
CA LEU A 1076 -40.75 3.78 26.17
C LEU A 1076 -42.01 2.93 26.35
N GLY A 1077 -42.56 2.84 27.57
CA GLY A 1077 -43.73 1.99 27.85
C GLY A 1077 -43.47 0.48 27.84
N VAL A 1078 -42.20 0.06 27.98
CA VAL A 1078 -41.78 -1.35 27.99
C VAL A 1078 -41.01 -1.70 29.27
N THR A 1079 -40.99 -2.98 29.65
CA THR A 1079 -40.17 -3.47 30.76
C THR A 1079 -38.74 -3.82 30.31
N PRO A 1080 -37.75 -3.79 31.20
CA PRO A 1080 -36.38 -4.17 30.87
C PRO A 1080 -36.23 -5.56 30.24
N GLU A 1081 -37.09 -6.51 30.64
CA GLU A 1081 -37.10 -7.88 30.14
C GLU A 1081 -37.57 -7.97 28.68
N GLN A 1082 -38.47 -7.08 28.25
CA GLN A 1082 -39.01 -7.10 26.87
C GLN A 1082 -37.95 -6.70 25.83
N ILE A 1083 -37.01 -5.82 26.21
CA ILE A 1083 -35.98 -5.29 25.31
C ILE A 1083 -34.56 -5.71 25.71
N PHE A 1084 -34.44 -6.57 26.73
CA PHE A 1084 -33.16 -7.02 27.30
C PHE A 1084 -32.20 -5.85 27.64
N SER A 1085 -32.74 -4.76 28.20
CA SER A 1085 -32.01 -3.53 28.52
C SER A 1085 -32.66 -2.82 29.70
N LYS A 1086 -31.88 -2.39 30.71
CA LYS A 1086 -32.42 -1.61 31.84
C LYS A 1086 -32.56 -0.12 31.54
N THR A 1087 -31.95 0.35 30.44
CA THR A 1087 -32.07 1.74 29.94
C THR A 1087 -32.84 1.76 28.62
N GLY A 1088 -33.43 2.92 28.29
CA GLY A 1088 -34.16 3.18 27.06
C GLY A 1088 -33.31 3.72 25.89
N THR A 1089 -31.97 3.56 25.93
CA THR A 1089 -31.05 4.17 24.96
C THR A 1089 -30.69 3.31 23.75
N LEU A 1090 -31.37 2.17 23.54
CA LEU A 1090 -31.12 1.33 22.36
C LEU A 1090 -31.35 2.15 21.07
N GLY A 1091 -30.36 2.14 20.17
CA GLY A 1091 -30.40 2.91 18.92
C GLY A 1091 -30.12 4.41 19.07
N VAL A 1092 -29.91 4.93 20.29
CA VAL A 1092 -29.43 6.30 20.50
C VAL A 1092 -27.92 6.33 20.19
N PRO A 1093 -27.45 7.25 19.32
CA PRO A 1093 -26.03 7.38 19.00
C PRO A 1093 -25.16 7.46 20.25
N GLU A 1094 -24.03 6.75 20.24
CA GLU A 1094 -23.11 6.51 21.37
C GLU A 1094 -23.69 5.78 22.59
N PHE A 1095 -24.84 6.23 23.11
CA PHE A 1095 -25.45 5.72 24.34
C PHE A 1095 -26.15 4.35 24.21
N GLY A 1096 -26.32 3.83 23.00
CA GLY A 1096 -26.93 2.52 22.74
C GLY A 1096 -26.00 1.32 22.94
N THR A 1097 -24.69 1.53 22.98
CA THR A 1097 -23.71 0.43 23.11
C THR A 1097 -23.85 -0.29 24.45
N ARG A 1098 -23.49 -1.58 24.49
CA ARG A 1098 -23.53 -2.36 25.73
C ARG A 1098 -22.64 -1.76 26.83
N PHE A 1099 -21.50 -1.20 26.43
CA PHE A 1099 -20.55 -0.58 27.34
C PHE A 1099 -21.15 0.67 28.00
N VAL A 1100 -21.67 1.61 27.21
CA VAL A 1100 -22.26 2.85 27.73
C VAL A 1100 -23.52 2.59 28.53
N ARG A 1101 -24.37 1.65 28.11
CA ARG A 1101 -25.52 1.23 28.91
C ARG A 1101 -25.12 0.68 30.29
N GLY A 1102 -24.00 -0.05 30.38
CA GLY A 1102 -23.43 -0.47 31.66
C GLY A 1102 -23.00 0.70 32.54
N MET A 1103 -22.47 1.77 31.95
CA MET A 1103 -22.15 3.01 32.68
C MET A 1103 -23.42 3.73 33.15
N LEU A 1104 -24.43 3.85 32.28
CA LEU A 1104 -25.72 4.47 32.61
C LEU A 1104 -26.43 3.74 33.76
N GLU A 1105 -26.40 2.41 33.77
CA GLU A 1105 -26.93 1.59 34.87
C GLU A 1105 -26.25 1.83 36.22
N LYS A 1106 -24.99 2.31 36.22
CA LYS A 1106 -24.27 2.66 37.44
C LYS A 1106 -24.45 4.12 37.85
N THR A 1107 -24.60 5.02 36.88
CA THR A 1107 -24.51 6.47 37.07
C THR A 1107 -25.86 7.18 37.14
N HIS A 1108 -26.90 6.62 36.52
CA HIS A 1108 -28.26 7.17 36.48
C HIS A 1108 -28.32 8.70 36.27
N PRO A 1109 -27.80 9.21 35.14
CA PRO A 1109 -27.71 10.65 34.89
C PRO A 1109 -29.10 11.31 34.86
N THR A 1110 -29.18 12.51 35.43
CA THR A 1110 -30.39 13.34 35.55
C THR A 1110 -30.25 14.73 34.92
N THR A 1111 -29.02 15.11 34.57
CA THR A 1111 -28.65 16.42 34.01
C THR A 1111 -27.95 16.27 32.67
N PHE A 1112 -27.97 17.33 31.85
CA PHE A 1112 -27.23 17.35 30.59
C PHE A 1112 -25.72 17.33 30.85
N ALA A 1113 -25.24 18.02 31.89
CA ALA A 1113 -23.83 17.98 32.29
C ALA A 1113 -23.34 16.58 32.68
N GLU A 1114 -24.18 15.74 33.29
CA GLU A 1114 -23.85 14.33 33.57
C GLU A 1114 -23.81 13.49 32.31
N LEU A 1115 -24.70 13.71 31.33
CA LEU A 1115 -24.63 13.05 30.03
C LEU A 1115 -23.35 13.43 29.27
N LEU A 1116 -22.99 14.71 29.29
CA LEU A 1116 -21.74 15.22 28.74
C LEU A 1116 -20.51 14.53 29.38
N GLN A 1117 -20.53 14.39 30.70
CA GLN A 1117 -19.48 13.71 31.45
C GLN A 1117 -19.38 12.23 31.05
N ILE A 1118 -20.51 11.54 30.92
CA ILE A 1118 -20.55 10.13 30.49
C ILE A 1118 -20.10 9.98 29.04
N SER A 1119 -20.47 10.91 28.16
CA SER A 1119 -19.98 10.96 26.77
C SER A 1119 -18.45 11.01 26.74
N GLY A 1120 -17.83 11.90 27.52
CA GLY A 1120 -16.37 11.93 27.64
C GLY A 1120 -15.76 10.65 28.23
N LEU A 1121 -16.35 10.11 29.30
CA LEU A 1121 -15.84 8.91 29.98
C LEU A 1121 -15.96 7.62 29.17
N SER A 1122 -16.95 7.55 28.29
CA SER A 1122 -17.22 6.36 27.47
C SER A 1122 -16.31 6.23 26.25
N HIS A 1123 -15.55 7.28 25.93
CA HIS A 1123 -14.70 7.34 24.74
C HIS A 1123 -13.22 7.43 25.12
N GLY A 1124 -12.51 6.34 24.88
CA GLY A 1124 -11.07 6.24 25.11
C GLY A 1124 -10.68 5.06 26.00
N THR A 1125 -9.63 4.35 25.61
CA THR A 1125 -9.09 3.25 26.40
C THR A 1125 -8.56 3.77 27.73
N ASP A 1126 -8.86 3.04 28.81
CA ASP A 1126 -8.43 3.31 30.19
C ASP A 1126 -8.92 4.67 30.77
N VAL A 1127 -10.02 5.22 30.24
CA VAL A 1127 -10.71 6.39 30.81
C VAL A 1127 -11.68 5.94 31.91
N TRP A 1128 -12.59 5.00 31.61
CA TRP A 1128 -13.54 4.45 32.58
C TRP A 1128 -13.03 3.17 33.25
N LEU A 1129 -12.88 2.08 32.47
CA LEU A 1129 -12.47 0.77 32.99
C LEU A 1129 -11.07 0.84 33.61
N GLY A 1130 -10.93 0.36 34.85
CA GLY A 1130 -9.65 0.37 35.58
C GLY A 1130 -9.16 1.76 36.04
N ASN A 1131 -9.98 2.79 35.81
CA ASN A 1131 -9.69 4.19 36.13
C ASN A 1131 -10.91 4.86 36.79
N GLY A 1132 -11.71 5.65 36.06
CA GLY A 1132 -12.87 6.38 36.62
C GLY A 1132 -13.85 5.49 37.37
N GLU A 1133 -14.10 4.27 36.88
CA GLU A 1133 -14.95 3.28 37.55
C GLU A 1133 -14.43 2.88 38.93
N GLU A 1134 -13.13 2.54 39.03
CA GLU A 1134 -12.52 2.14 40.29
C GLU A 1134 -12.49 3.28 41.31
N LEU A 1135 -12.29 4.52 40.84
CA LEU A 1135 -12.24 5.70 41.71
C LEU A 1135 -13.62 6.00 42.31
N ILE A 1136 -14.68 5.84 41.52
CA ILE A 1136 -16.08 5.98 41.98
C ILE A 1136 -16.46 4.81 42.90
N ASP A 1137 -16.17 3.56 42.51
CA ASP A 1137 -16.53 2.37 43.31
C ASP A 1137 -15.81 2.36 44.68
N LYS A 1138 -14.59 2.91 44.76
CA LYS A 1138 -13.84 3.09 46.03
C LYS A 1138 -14.29 4.31 46.83
N GLY A 1139 -15.19 5.14 46.30
CA GLY A 1139 -15.66 6.38 46.95
C GLY A 1139 -14.59 7.45 47.10
N ILE A 1140 -13.55 7.44 46.26
CA ILE A 1140 -12.47 8.44 46.28
C ILE A 1140 -12.95 9.76 45.68
N VAL A 1141 -13.76 9.68 44.63
CA VAL A 1141 -14.35 10.81 43.90
C VAL A 1141 -15.79 10.51 43.50
N THR A 1142 -16.56 11.56 43.24
CA THR A 1142 -17.91 11.46 42.66
C THR A 1142 -17.86 11.54 41.12
N LEU A 1143 -18.97 11.20 40.43
CA LEU A 1143 -19.06 11.30 38.95
C LEU A 1143 -18.68 12.70 38.43
N LYS A 1144 -19.02 13.75 39.18
CA LYS A 1144 -18.71 15.15 38.84
C LYS A 1144 -17.21 15.48 38.90
N GLU A 1145 -16.45 14.77 39.73
CA GLU A 1145 -15.04 15.02 40.01
C GLU A 1145 -14.10 14.13 39.18
N VAL A 1146 -14.62 13.11 38.49
CA VAL A 1146 -13.81 12.29 37.58
C VAL A 1146 -13.40 13.12 36.37
N ILE A 1147 -12.21 12.86 35.82
CA ILE A 1147 -11.73 13.45 34.58
C ILE A 1147 -12.54 12.90 33.39
N GLY A 1148 -13.51 13.68 32.90
CA GLY A 1148 -14.40 13.28 31.80
C GLY A 1148 -13.98 13.82 30.44
N CYS A 1149 -13.45 15.04 30.40
CA CYS A 1149 -12.98 15.69 29.18
C CYS A 1149 -11.58 16.27 29.41
N ARG A 1150 -10.82 16.50 28.33
CA ARG A 1150 -9.48 17.10 28.44
C ARG A 1150 -9.52 18.51 29.05
N ASP A 1151 -10.58 19.27 28.77
CA ASP A 1151 -10.78 20.61 29.30
C ASP A 1151 -10.81 20.60 30.84
N ASN A 1152 -11.29 19.52 31.47
CA ASN A 1152 -11.25 19.37 32.92
C ASN A 1152 -9.81 19.39 33.43
N ILE A 1153 -8.88 18.69 32.77
CA ILE A 1153 -7.47 18.69 33.17
C ILE A 1153 -6.89 20.09 33.19
N MET A 1154 -7.06 20.85 32.11
CA MET A 1154 -6.52 22.20 32.06
C MET A 1154 -7.13 23.09 33.15
N MET A 1155 -8.47 23.04 33.29
CA MET A 1155 -9.16 23.88 34.26
C MET A 1155 -8.83 23.48 35.70
N ASP A 1156 -8.84 22.20 36.05
CA ASP A 1156 -8.53 21.70 37.39
C ASP A 1156 -7.10 22.10 37.79
N LEU A 1157 -6.12 21.91 36.91
CA LEU A 1157 -4.73 22.29 37.21
C LEU A 1157 -4.54 23.79 37.41
N ILE A 1158 -5.27 24.62 36.64
CA ILE A 1158 -5.30 26.08 36.87
C ILE A 1158 -5.93 26.40 38.23
N HIS A 1159 -6.99 25.70 38.63
CA HIS A 1159 -7.60 25.87 39.95
C HIS A 1159 -6.68 25.42 41.10
N TYR A 1160 -5.85 24.41 40.88
CA TYR A 1160 -4.77 24.00 41.79
C TYR A 1160 -3.60 25.01 41.82
N GLY A 1161 -3.63 26.06 41.01
CA GLY A 1161 -2.63 27.13 41.01
C GLY A 1161 -1.45 26.91 40.06
N MET A 1162 -1.55 25.94 39.15
CA MET A 1162 -0.52 25.75 38.11
C MET A 1162 -0.57 26.83 37.04
N ASP A 1163 0.58 27.09 36.41
CA ASP A 1163 0.68 27.96 35.24
C ASP A 1163 -0.23 27.45 34.10
N SER A 1164 -0.98 28.36 33.48
CA SER A 1164 -1.98 28.00 32.48
C SER A 1164 -1.37 27.40 31.21
N GLN A 1165 -0.15 27.78 30.84
CA GLN A 1165 0.53 27.17 29.69
C GLN A 1165 1.01 25.76 30.01
N MET A 1166 1.54 25.52 31.21
CA MET A 1166 1.90 24.17 31.66
C MET A 1166 0.66 23.26 31.80
N ALA A 1167 -0.45 23.76 32.35
CA ALA A 1167 -1.71 23.03 32.44
C ALA A 1167 -2.23 22.60 31.05
N PHE A 1168 -2.14 23.49 30.06
CA PHE A 1168 -2.48 23.18 28.66
C PHE A 1168 -1.57 22.09 28.08
N GLN A 1169 -0.25 22.16 28.33
CA GLN A 1169 0.70 21.15 27.85
C GLN A 1169 0.43 19.77 28.46
N ILE A 1170 0.15 19.72 29.76
CA ILE A 1170 -0.22 18.48 30.46
C ILE A 1170 -1.51 17.90 29.87
N MET A 1171 -2.55 18.73 29.70
CA MET A 1171 -3.80 18.32 29.05
C MET A 1171 -3.56 17.69 27.67
N GLU A 1172 -2.79 18.35 26.81
CA GLU A 1172 -2.51 17.84 25.45
C GLU A 1172 -1.66 16.57 25.43
N HIS A 1173 -0.80 16.36 26.43
CA HIS A 1173 0.03 15.17 26.55
C HIS A 1173 -0.80 13.96 27.03
N VAL A 1174 -1.61 14.17 28.07
CA VAL A 1174 -2.49 13.15 28.65
C VAL A 1174 -3.56 12.70 27.66
N ARG A 1175 -4.23 13.63 26.96
CA ARG A 1175 -5.29 13.27 25.99
C ARG A 1175 -4.77 12.46 24.80
N LYS A 1176 -3.45 12.47 24.55
CA LYS A 1176 -2.77 11.69 23.50
C LYS A 1176 -2.15 10.39 24.04
N GLY A 1177 -2.38 10.05 25.30
CA GLY A 1177 -1.85 8.83 25.92
C GLY A 1177 -0.35 8.82 26.13
N ARG A 1178 0.30 10.00 26.11
CA ARG A 1178 1.77 10.11 26.23
C ARG A 1178 2.24 10.14 27.68
N GLY A 1179 1.33 10.00 28.65
CA GLY A 1179 1.63 10.07 30.08
C GLY A 1179 2.00 11.48 30.54
N ILE A 1180 2.73 11.60 31.64
CA ILE A 1180 3.22 12.87 32.19
C ILE A 1180 4.74 12.73 32.44
N PRO A 1181 5.59 13.64 31.93
CA PRO A 1181 7.01 13.72 32.27
C PRO A 1181 7.27 13.87 33.77
N ASP A 1182 8.40 13.39 34.29
CA ASP A 1182 8.66 13.36 35.74
C ASP A 1182 8.81 14.76 36.36
N ASP A 1183 9.36 15.72 35.62
CA ASP A 1183 9.41 17.14 36.00
C ASP A 1183 8.01 17.75 36.12
N TRP A 1184 7.08 17.41 35.22
CA TRP A 1184 5.69 17.87 35.28
C TRP A 1184 4.91 17.22 36.42
N LYS A 1185 5.16 15.93 36.71
CA LYS A 1185 4.59 15.27 37.90
C LYS A 1185 5.02 15.96 39.18
N GLN A 1186 6.30 16.35 39.27
CA GLN A 1186 6.79 17.08 40.44
C GLN A 1186 6.10 18.44 40.55
N ALA A 1187 5.95 19.18 39.45
CA ALA A 1187 5.22 20.45 39.44
C ALA A 1187 3.74 20.30 39.86
N MET A 1188 3.07 19.20 39.45
CA MET A 1188 1.71 18.89 39.90
C MET A 1188 1.67 18.63 41.41
N LYS A 1189 2.64 17.90 41.96
CA LYS A 1189 2.75 17.66 43.41
C LYS A 1189 3.06 18.93 44.19
N ASP A 1190 3.91 19.80 43.66
CA ASP A 1190 4.25 21.09 44.27
C ASP A 1190 3.05 22.05 44.29
N ALA A 1191 2.07 21.85 43.40
CA ALA A 1191 0.79 22.55 43.35
C ALA A 1191 -0.34 21.83 44.11
N ASP A 1192 0.00 20.89 45.00
CA ASP A 1192 -0.94 20.11 45.83
C ASP A 1192 -2.01 19.32 45.02
N VAL A 1193 -1.69 18.91 43.79
CA VAL A 1193 -2.56 18.03 43.00
C VAL A 1193 -2.58 16.62 43.62
N PRO A 1194 -3.76 16.02 43.89
CA PRO A 1194 -3.85 14.71 44.53
C PRO A 1194 -3.18 13.58 43.72
N ASP A 1195 -2.54 12.63 44.40
CA ASP A 1195 -1.88 11.48 43.75
C ASP A 1195 -2.84 10.66 42.87
N TRP A 1196 -4.09 10.48 43.30
CA TRP A 1196 -5.10 9.76 42.50
C TRP A 1196 -5.35 10.44 41.14
N TYR A 1197 -5.25 11.77 41.07
CA TYR A 1197 -5.47 12.55 39.85
C TYR A 1197 -4.32 12.34 38.86
N ILE A 1198 -3.08 12.36 39.38
CA ILE A 1198 -1.87 12.06 38.61
C ILE A 1198 -1.93 10.64 38.06
N ASP A 1199 -2.25 9.66 38.90
CA ASP A 1199 -2.40 8.25 38.49
C ASP A 1199 -3.49 8.05 37.45
N SER A 1200 -4.61 8.78 37.57
CA SER A 1200 -5.68 8.76 36.58
C SER A 1200 -5.21 9.29 35.23
N CYS A 1201 -4.49 10.42 35.21
CA CYS A 1201 -3.92 11.00 34.00
C CYS A 1201 -2.93 10.06 33.30
N LEU A 1202 -2.14 9.29 34.04
CA LEU A 1202 -1.17 8.33 33.46
C LEU A 1202 -1.83 7.14 32.77
N LYS A 1203 -3.09 6.81 33.12
CA LYS A 1203 -3.84 5.70 32.53
C LYS A 1203 -4.46 6.07 31.18
N ILE A 1204 -5.04 7.27 31.09
CA ILE A 1204 -5.80 7.74 29.91
C ILE A 1204 -4.98 7.58 28.63
N LYS A 1205 -5.53 6.87 27.63
CA LYS A 1205 -4.90 6.72 26.30
C LYS A 1205 -5.42 7.71 25.26
N TYR A 1206 -6.67 8.11 25.41
CA TYR A 1206 -7.35 9.06 24.53
C TYR A 1206 -8.49 9.72 25.30
N MET A 1207 -8.80 10.99 25.03
CA MET A 1207 -9.92 11.69 25.68
C MET A 1207 -10.46 12.84 24.82
N PHE A 1208 -11.78 13.04 24.85
CA PHE A 1208 -12.47 14.07 24.08
C PHE A 1208 -12.31 15.51 24.64
N PRO A 1209 -12.38 16.53 23.77
CA PRO A 1209 -12.74 17.88 24.19
C PRO A 1209 -14.19 17.96 24.61
N ARG A 1210 -14.47 18.81 25.60
CA ARG A 1210 -15.81 19.10 26.09
C ARG A 1210 -16.75 19.59 24.99
N ALA A 1211 -16.22 20.37 24.05
CA ALA A 1211 -16.95 20.86 22.88
C ALA A 1211 -17.42 19.77 21.91
N HIS A 1212 -16.73 18.62 21.84
CA HIS A 1212 -17.16 17.49 21.01
C HIS A 1212 -18.20 16.63 21.73
N ALA A 1213 -18.07 16.51 23.05
CA ALA A 1213 -19.02 15.75 23.85
C ALA A 1213 -20.37 16.49 24.03
N THR A 1214 -20.38 17.82 23.87
CA THR A 1214 -21.58 18.68 23.94
C THR A 1214 -22.29 18.71 22.61
#